data_AF-A0A5B7V7K0-F1
#
_entry.id   AF-A0A5B7V7K0-F1
#
_cell.length_a   1.000
_cell.length_b   1.000
_cell.length_c   1.000
_cell.angle_alpha   90.00
_cell.angle_beta   90.00
_cell.angle_gamma   90.00
#
_symmetry.space_group_name_H-M   'P 1'
#
loop_
_entity.id
_entity.type
_entity.pdbx_description
1 polymer ?
#
loop_
_entity_poly.entity_id
_entity_poly.type
_entity_poly.pdbx_seq_one_letter_code
_entity_poly.pdbx_strand_id
1 'polypeptide(L)'
;MFLRRTRRRNAHGASTRRLPVRRLGLLTALLGLTASALAVGPARANPEPTARPPLVQPIDPQRWQNPDSMTWADHRSVPGTDWANPDLKPTKRTFKGALVLLDYPDEEFTVSKPAGSSLFGNPQPSAANIPRAQLPSFYRDFLNKPGALNRGHTINEYWMEDSGGRIGVDLTAFGVYRMPYKSFQYGIEPQMNPGACPRGSSCGKDIRADGKAAWTADVGGGETAKYDFVFFLTAGQDESSVWQEFGQMKFASPQSVPSAWGPPAPITSGGNSASTRYVPWTSWAAAARIWPNATAGSSTQAESSGMGVYAHELSHILGIGDNYNNPYGKPLRRAYTGIWSMLSRGSFNGPGGPHTRWQIPATNGGSMGSQHILRDKLKLGIVDEKNVLRLDRDALKGSGTVVARVTARSAPPGAKGLSGVNISMSRDLARACDPATDPLCDGGGYQNYTVEVVDRMGMDSFTPDNGVLLSKTKNQDQAPFAWVVDAHPEDIDMVDFKRPDGTQQKITMGDYRQLSDALLHAGANSGSEYEYVDEANRLHFYVLDLERTPSGVLSYTIAVKSLDGAGPQRRGVALDRGHAKGSAERRAVCSFDLANTGRGVPPRPGHPENVDRYLRSDVYRLSAKASGDGWSAWLPNRLATARSGQSVEVDVAVSARRDADRNGKVVLTARSESDPGKTAKAVCKVNKGKHH
;
A
#
# COMPACT_ATOMS: atom_id res chain seq x y z
N MET A 1 -53.28 11.80 16.54
CA MET A 1 -54.17 12.30 17.61
C MET A 1 -53.27 12.70 18.77
N PHE A 2 -52.98 13.97 19.07
CA PHE A 2 -53.88 15.10 19.40
C PHE A 2 -54.91 14.76 20.49
N LEU A 3 -54.76 15.31 21.70
CA LEU A 3 -55.68 16.33 22.25
C LEU A 3 -55.22 16.95 23.60
N ARG A 4 -55.33 18.29 23.65
CA ARG A 4 -55.64 19.19 24.81
C ARG A 4 -54.68 19.36 26.02
N ARG A 5 -53.89 20.45 25.92
CA ARG A 5 -54.00 21.71 26.72
C ARG A 5 -54.79 21.67 28.04
N THR A 6 -54.20 22.27 29.08
CA THR A 6 -54.75 23.48 29.75
C THR A 6 -53.68 24.34 30.46
N ARG A 7 -54.02 25.61 30.75
CA ARG A 7 -53.15 26.66 31.34
C ARG A 7 -53.38 26.77 32.86
N ARG A 8 -52.39 27.31 33.61
CA ARG A 8 -52.53 28.62 34.31
C ARG A 8 -51.20 29.15 34.86
N ARG A 9 -51.22 30.43 35.26
CA ARG A 9 -50.08 31.30 35.64
C ARG A 9 -50.04 31.55 37.15
N ASN A 10 -48.86 31.97 37.66
CA ASN A 10 -48.59 33.14 38.54
C ASN A 10 -47.44 32.84 39.53
N ALA A 11 -46.70 33.79 40.12
CA ALA A 11 -46.27 35.16 39.74
C ALA A 11 -45.32 35.70 40.85
N HIS A 12 -44.68 36.87 40.61
CA HIS A 12 -43.83 37.67 41.53
C HIS A 12 -42.42 37.11 41.81
N GLY A 13 -41.36 37.92 41.95
CA GLY A 13 -41.13 39.37 41.77
C GLY A 13 -39.61 39.65 41.93
N ALA A 14 -39.01 40.83 41.74
CA ALA A 14 -39.44 42.16 41.27
C ALA A 14 -38.21 42.85 40.58
N SER A 15 -38.38 43.74 39.60
CA SER A 15 -38.19 45.22 39.72
C SER A 15 -36.77 45.67 40.14
N THR A 16 -36.04 46.62 39.53
CA THR A 16 -36.35 47.82 38.70
C THR A 16 -35.01 48.31 38.06
N ARG A 17 -34.89 49.09 36.98
CA ARG A 17 -35.38 50.48 36.78
C ARG A 17 -35.30 50.96 35.30
N ARG A 18 -36.04 52.04 35.01
CA ARG A 18 -36.27 52.75 33.71
C ARG A 18 -35.76 54.20 33.84
N LEU A 19 -35.55 55.07 32.82
CA LEU A 19 -35.66 55.15 31.34
C LEU A 19 -34.74 56.37 30.93
N PRO A 20 -35.03 57.32 30.01
CA PRO A 20 -35.46 57.35 28.57
C PRO A 20 -34.33 57.98 27.66
N VAL A 21 -34.42 58.36 26.36
CA VAL A 21 -35.32 59.33 25.67
C VAL A 21 -35.23 59.23 24.11
N ARG A 22 -36.41 59.09 23.47
CA ARG A 22 -36.97 59.65 22.19
C ARG A 22 -36.04 60.16 21.05
N ARG A 23 -36.30 59.73 19.79
CA ARG A 23 -36.96 60.43 18.62
C ARG A 23 -36.23 61.71 18.12
N LEU A 24 -36.13 62.06 16.83
CA LEU A 24 -36.95 61.80 15.63
C LEU A 24 -36.01 61.78 14.38
N GLY A 25 -36.45 61.32 13.19
CA GLY A 25 -35.57 61.17 12.00
C GLY A 25 -35.76 62.21 10.89
N LEU A 26 -35.02 62.07 9.78
CA LEU A 26 -35.42 62.54 8.43
C LEU A 26 -34.66 61.76 7.33
N LEU A 27 -35.13 61.85 6.08
CA LEU A 27 -34.55 61.15 4.93
C LEU A 27 -33.30 61.85 4.37
N THR A 28 -32.38 61.05 3.82
CA THR A 28 -31.67 61.40 2.58
C THR A 28 -31.35 60.13 1.80
N ALA A 29 -31.79 60.07 0.55
CA ALA A 29 -31.43 59.01 -0.38
C ALA A 29 -30.14 59.39 -1.11
N LEU A 30 -29.22 58.43 -1.24
CA LEU A 30 -28.10 58.51 -2.19
C LEU A 30 -27.79 57.11 -2.70
N LEU A 31 -27.86 56.93 -4.02
CA LEU A 31 -27.61 55.66 -4.68
C LEU A 31 -26.13 55.28 -4.54
N GLY A 32 -25.88 54.07 -4.03
CA GLY A 32 -24.57 53.43 -4.02
C GLY A 32 -24.68 52.03 -4.61
N LEU A 33 -24.87 51.93 -5.94
CA LEU A 33 -24.85 50.67 -6.68
C LEU A 33 -23.43 50.08 -6.71
N THR A 34 -23.05 49.34 -5.68
CA THR A 34 -21.90 48.42 -5.73
C THR A 34 -22.40 47.04 -6.10
N ALA A 35 -22.40 46.75 -7.40
CA ALA A 35 -22.68 45.42 -7.92
C ALA A 35 -21.66 44.43 -7.32
N SER A 36 -22.12 43.54 -6.44
CA SER A 36 -21.33 42.38 -6.04
C SER A 36 -21.16 41.49 -7.26
N ALA A 37 -19.99 41.58 -7.90
CA ALA A 37 -19.61 40.69 -8.98
C ALA A 37 -19.48 39.27 -8.43
N LEU A 38 -20.59 38.53 -8.42
CA LEU A 38 -20.57 37.08 -8.44
C LEU A 38 -19.75 36.70 -9.67
N ALA A 39 -18.51 36.27 -9.43
CA ALA A 39 -17.69 35.63 -10.45
C ALA A 39 -18.31 34.27 -10.77
N VAL A 40 -19.41 34.29 -11.52
CA VAL A 40 -19.89 33.17 -12.30
C VAL A 40 -18.81 32.94 -13.36
N GLY A 41 -17.76 32.23 -12.97
CA GLY A 41 -16.81 31.66 -13.91
C GLY A 41 -17.62 30.90 -14.96
N PRO A 42 -17.20 30.94 -16.25
CA PRO A 42 -18.02 30.40 -17.31
C PRO A 42 -18.37 28.96 -16.98
N ALA A 43 -19.65 28.72 -16.75
CA ALA A 43 -20.20 27.39 -16.74
C ALA A 43 -19.95 26.85 -18.14
N ARG A 44 -18.81 26.18 -18.32
CA ARG A 44 -18.58 25.33 -19.46
C ARG A 44 -19.72 24.32 -19.38
N ALA A 45 -20.74 24.53 -20.20
CA ALA A 45 -21.70 23.49 -20.48
C ALA A 45 -20.86 22.27 -20.84
N ASN A 46 -20.95 21.21 -20.03
CA ASN A 46 -20.49 19.92 -20.50
C ASN A 46 -21.21 19.73 -21.84
N PRO A 47 -20.49 19.59 -22.97
CA PRO A 47 -21.17 19.15 -24.17
C PRO A 47 -21.88 17.86 -23.80
N GLU A 48 -23.17 17.75 -24.13
CA GLU A 48 -23.87 16.48 -24.00
C GLU A 48 -23.00 15.40 -24.63
N PRO A 49 -22.90 14.18 -24.04
CA PRO A 49 -22.16 13.08 -24.64
C PRO A 49 -22.82 12.60 -25.95
N THR A 50 -22.62 13.38 -27.01
CA THR A 50 -22.90 13.05 -28.41
C THR A 50 -21.91 12.02 -28.93
N ALA A 51 -20.79 11.84 -28.23
CA ALA A 51 -19.91 10.69 -28.37
C ALA A 51 -20.61 9.42 -27.86
N ARG A 52 -20.72 8.43 -28.74
CA ARG A 52 -21.09 7.06 -28.40
C ARG A 52 -20.15 6.55 -27.30
N PRO A 53 -20.65 5.93 -26.20
CA PRO A 53 -19.77 5.38 -25.18
C PRO A 53 -18.83 4.33 -25.80
N PRO A 54 -17.55 4.27 -25.38
CA PRO A 54 -16.59 3.33 -25.94
C PRO A 54 -17.10 1.89 -25.74
N LEU A 55 -16.84 1.04 -26.74
CA LEU A 55 -17.21 -0.38 -26.69
C LEU A 55 -16.49 -1.10 -25.53
N VAL A 56 -15.28 -0.63 -25.18
CA VAL A 56 -14.41 -1.14 -24.12
C VAL A 56 -14.71 -0.39 -22.81
N GLN A 57 -15.07 -1.14 -21.78
CA GLN A 57 -15.17 -0.68 -20.39
C GLN A 57 -14.66 -1.82 -19.51
N PRO A 58 -13.36 -1.86 -19.14
CA PRO A 58 -12.77 -2.97 -18.38
C PRO A 58 -13.55 -3.21 -17.09
N ILE A 59 -13.69 -4.48 -16.70
CA ILE A 59 -14.38 -4.85 -15.45
C ILE A 59 -13.60 -4.38 -14.22
N ASP A 60 -12.28 -4.29 -14.37
CA ASP A 60 -11.30 -3.94 -13.34
C ASP A 60 -10.19 -3.12 -14.00
N PRO A 61 -10.42 -1.81 -14.26
CA PRO A 61 -9.40 -0.95 -14.86
C PRO A 61 -8.33 -0.59 -13.83
N GLN A 62 -7.07 -0.88 -14.14
CA GLN A 62 -5.93 -0.45 -13.35
C GLN A 62 -5.89 1.09 -13.27
N ARG A 63 -5.76 1.61 -12.06
CA ARG A 63 -5.79 3.05 -11.76
C ARG A 63 -4.85 3.36 -10.61
N TRP A 64 -3.60 2.95 -10.77
CA TRP A 64 -2.55 3.27 -9.83
C TRP A 64 -2.37 4.79 -9.70
N GLN A 65 -1.91 5.22 -8.54
CA GLN A 65 -1.69 6.62 -8.21
C GLN A 65 -0.36 6.75 -7.46
N ASN A 66 0.51 7.68 -7.88
CA ASN A 66 1.75 7.95 -7.15
C ASN A 66 1.42 8.44 -5.71
N PRO A 67 1.95 7.80 -4.63
CA PRO A 67 1.80 8.25 -3.25
C PRO A 67 2.13 9.73 -3.01
N ASP A 68 3.03 10.31 -3.80
CA ASP A 68 3.42 11.73 -3.77
C ASP A 68 2.22 12.68 -4.01
N SER A 69 1.20 12.19 -4.72
CA SER A 69 -0.04 12.90 -5.04
C SER A 69 -1.20 12.63 -4.08
N MET A 70 -1.04 11.70 -3.14
CA MET A 70 -2.10 11.32 -2.21
C MET A 70 -2.19 12.28 -1.03
N THR A 71 -3.40 12.39 -0.47
CA THR A 71 -3.74 13.23 0.67
C THR A 71 -4.54 12.43 1.69
N TRP A 72 -4.72 12.95 2.91
CA TRP A 72 -5.59 12.31 3.91
C TRP A 72 -7.06 12.10 3.46
N ALA A 73 -7.51 12.68 2.34
CA ALA A 73 -8.81 12.39 1.73
C ALA A 73 -8.86 11.05 0.99
N ASP A 74 -7.71 10.46 0.66
CA ASP A 74 -7.59 9.15 0.01
C ASP A 74 -7.65 7.98 1.02
N HIS A 75 -7.58 8.26 2.32
CA HIS A 75 -7.73 7.24 3.37
C HIS A 75 -9.13 6.64 3.40
N ARG A 76 -9.23 5.31 3.52
CA ARG A 76 -10.50 4.58 3.63
C ARG A 76 -10.42 3.55 4.75
N SER A 77 -11.24 3.66 5.79
CA SER A 77 -11.28 2.65 6.87
C SER A 77 -11.73 1.27 6.36
N VAL A 78 -11.19 0.20 6.96
CA VAL A 78 -11.61 -1.18 6.67
C VAL A 78 -13.04 -1.42 7.18
N PRO A 79 -14.02 -1.79 6.31
CA PRO A 79 -15.41 -1.91 6.70
C PRO A 79 -15.65 -2.97 7.80
N GLY A 80 -16.40 -2.59 8.84
CA GLY A 80 -16.77 -3.49 9.93
C GLY A 80 -15.67 -3.73 10.98
N THR A 81 -14.63 -2.89 11.00
CA THR A 81 -13.55 -2.93 12.00
C THR A 81 -13.38 -1.56 12.67
N ASP A 82 -12.68 -1.54 13.81
CA ASP A 82 -12.42 -0.34 14.62
C ASP A 82 -11.05 -0.48 15.31
N TRP A 83 -10.00 -0.82 14.55
CA TRP A 83 -8.70 -1.23 15.10
C TRP A 83 -7.97 -0.15 15.92
N ALA A 84 -8.34 1.12 15.73
CA ALA A 84 -7.83 2.25 16.51
C ALA A 84 -8.39 2.30 17.95
N ASN A 85 -9.49 1.60 18.22
CA ASN A 85 -10.17 1.65 19.50
C ASN A 85 -9.34 0.99 20.63
N PRO A 86 -8.92 1.76 21.66
CA PRO A 86 -8.03 1.26 22.73
C PRO A 86 -8.70 0.25 23.66
N ASP A 87 -10.03 0.13 23.63
CA ASP A 87 -10.76 -0.87 24.41
C ASP A 87 -10.69 -2.26 23.79
N LEU A 88 -10.38 -2.38 22.49
CA LEU A 88 -10.14 -3.68 21.86
C LEU A 88 -8.91 -4.36 22.45
N LYS A 89 -9.03 -5.66 22.72
CA LYS A 89 -7.95 -6.48 23.29
C LYS A 89 -7.46 -7.49 22.25
N PRO A 90 -6.13 -7.59 22.00
CA PRO A 90 -5.58 -8.56 21.07
C PRO A 90 -5.93 -10.00 21.50
N THR A 91 -6.28 -10.85 20.53
CA THR A 91 -6.68 -12.24 20.79
C THR A 91 -5.51 -13.20 21.08
N LYS A 92 -4.26 -12.75 20.94
CA LYS A 92 -3.04 -13.51 21.27
C LYS A 92 -2.11 -12.78 22.25
N ARG A 93 -1.68 -11.55 21.95
CA ARG A 93 -0.69 -10.83 22.76
C ARG A 93 -0.74 -9.31 22.56
N THR A 94 -0.56 -8.56 23.64
CA THR A 94 -0.09 -7.17 23.58
C THR A 94 1.42 -7.18 23.87
N PHE A 95 2.23 -6.58 23.00
CA PHE A 95 3.64 -6.32 23.30
C PHE A 95 3.80 -5.00 24.06
N LYS A 96 4.66 -4.98 25.08
CA LYS A 96 4.97 -3.79 25.88
C LYS A 96 6.31 -3.21 25.44
N GLY A 97 6.30 -2.03 24.83
CA GLY A 97 7.51 -1.30 24.48
C GLY A 97 7.86 -0.17 25.45
N ALA A 98 9.15 0.03 25.67
CA ALA A 98 9.67 1.25 26.27
C ALA A 98 10.01 2.26 25.15
N LEU A 99 9.41 3.46 25.19
CA LEU A 99 9.75 4.57 24.30
C LEU A 99 10.70 5.53 25.04
N VAL A 100 11.98 5.40 24.78
CA VAL A 100 13.05 6.11 25.51
C VAL A 100 13.48 7.32 24.69
N LEU A 101 13.21 8.53 25.18
CA LEU A 101 13.54 9.77 24.48
C LEU A 101 14.97 10.24 24.81
N LEU A 102 15.75 10.50 23.76
CA LEU A 102 17.16 10.88 23.83
C LEU A 102 17.41 12.21 23.12
N ASP A 103 18.15 13.13 23.73
CA ASP A 103 18.59 14.36 23.07
C ASP A 103 20.06 14.69 23.37
N TYR A 104 20.60 15.72 22.71
CA TYR A 104 22.04 15.92 22.59
C TYR A 104 22.50 17.26 23.21
N PRO A 105 23.79 17.40 23.58
CA PRO A 105 24.35 18.65 24.11
C PRO A 105 24.19 19.85 23.16
N ASP A 106 24.12 19.60 21.85
CA ASP A 106 23.99 20.59 20.79
C ASP A 106 22.61 20.59 20.08
N GLU A 107 21.72 19.65 20.39
CA GLU A 107 20.43 19.50 19.70
C GLU A 107 19.35 18.92 20.63
N GLU A 108 18.33 19.73 20.88
CA GLU A 108 17.15 19.34 21.66
C GLU A 108 16.00 18.92 20.73
N PHE A 109 14.99 18.23 21.27
CA PHE A 109 13.78 17.87 20.52
C PHE A 109 13.19 19.07 19.77
N THR A 110 13.07 18.92 18.46
CA THR A 110 12.63 19.92 17.50
C THR A 110 11.23 20.44 17.84
N VAL A 111 10.30 19.58 18.25
CA VAL A 111 8.94 20.01 18.68
C VAL A 111 8.93 20.92 19.91
N SER A 112 10.04 21.02 20.67
CA SER A 112 10.16 21.98 21.79
C SER A 112 10.45 23.41 21.34
N LYS A 113 10.78 23.61 20.06
CA LYS A 113 11.16 24.91 19.48
C LYS A 113 9.98 25.57 18.74
N PRO A 114 10.07 26.88 18.41
CA PRO A 114 9.09 27.55 17.56
C PRO A 114 8.98 26.89 16.18
N ALA A 115 7.79 26.92 15.59
CA ALA A 115 7.55 26.31 14.27
C ALA A 115 8.51 26.85 13.20
N GLY A 116 9.05 25.96 12.37
CA GLY A 116 9.98 26.29 11.29
C GLY A 116 11.38 26.77 11.71
N SER A 117 11.75 26.71 13.00
CA SER A 117 12.98 27.32 13.52
C SER A 117 14.27 26.50 13.32
N SER A 118 14.18 25.20 13.02
CA SER A 118 15.36 24.39 12.72
C SER A 118 15.88 24.61 11.30
N LEU A 119 17.13 24.22 11.04
CA LEU A 119 17.77 24.32 9.72
C LEU A 119 16.93 23.69 8.58
N PHE A 120 16.19 22.63 8.91
CA PHE A 120 15.33 21.89 7.98
C PHE A 120 13.93 22.50 7.80
N GLY A 121 13.58 23.58 8.53
CA GLY A 121 12.23 24.16 8.49
C GLY A 121 11.20 23.40 9.35
N ASN A 122 11.66 22.75 10.41
CA ASN A 122 10.85 22.04 11.40
C ASN A 122 10.91 22.76 12.78
N PRO A 123 10.00 22.47 13.73
CA PRO A 123 8.85 21.57 13.61
C PRO A 123 7.72 22.21 12.79
N GLN A 124 6.80 21.38 12.34
CA GLN A 124 5.58 21.81 11.67
C GLN A 124 4.68 22.60 12.65
N PRO A 125 3.89 23.59 12.18
CA PRO A 125 3.01 24.37 13.03
C PRO A 125 1.95 23.57 13.82
N SER A 126 1.70 22.31 13.41
CA SER A 126 0.80 21.37 14.09
C SER A 126 1.29 20.91 15.48
N ALA A 127 2.59 20.98 15.76
CA ALA A 127 3.18 20.62 17.05
C ALA A 127 4.53 21.34 17.26
N ALA A 128 4.49 22.48 17.95
CA ALA A 128 5.66 23.32 18.23
C ALA A 128 5.58 23.91 19.65
N ASN A 129 6.72 24.36 20.19
CA ASN A 129 6.86 24.90 21.54
C ASN A 129 6.41 23.95 22.68
N ILE A 130 6.52 22.63 22.47
CA ILE A 130 6.12 21.63 23.48
C ILE A 130 7.13 21.65 24.65
N PRO A 131 6.71 21.90 25.90
CA PRO A 131 7.62 21.93 27.04
C PRO A 131 8.38 20.61 27.20
N ARG A 132 9.69 20.68 27.49
CA ARG A 132 10.57 19.49 27.60
C ARG A 132 9.98 18.37 28.47
N ALA A 133 9.38 18.72 29.61
CA ALA A 133 8.77 17.77 30.55
C ALA A 133 7.52 17.04 29.99
N GLN A 134 6.92 17.51 28.90
CA GLN A 134 5.76 16.89 28.26
C GLN A 134 6.14 15.98 27.08
N LEU A 135 7.40 16.03 26.62
CA LEU A 135 7.86 15.29 25.43
C LEU A 135 7.62 13.77 25.51
N PRO A 136 7.90 13.06 26.63
CA PRO A 136 7.66 11.62 26.69
C PRO A 136 6.17 11.27 26.52
N SER A 137 5.29 11.99 27.22
CA SER A 137 3.84 11.83 27.05
C SER A 137 3.34 12.24 25.67
N PHE A 138 3.91 13.27 25.05
CA PHE A 138 3.55 13.72 23.72
C PHE A 138 3.85 12.65 22.66
N TYR A 139 5.07 12.10 22.65
CA TYR A 139 5.43 11.08 21.67
C TYR A 139 4.73 9.74 21.91
N ARG A 140 4.53 9.34 23.18
CA ARG A 140 3.68 8.19 23.51
C ARG A 140 2.27 8.36 22.96
N ASP A 141 1.61 9.49 23.26
CA ASP A 141 0.23 9.72 22.81
C ASP A 141 0.17 9.86 21.28
N PHE A 142 1.16 10.50 20.64
CA PHE A 142 1.24 10.58 19.18
C PHE A 142 1.33 9.20 18.51
N LEU A 143 2.08 8.25 19.08
CA LEU A 143 2.23 6.91 18.50
C LEU A 143 1.11 5.94 18.91
N ASN A 144 0.58 6.04 20.13
CA ASN A 144 -0.23 4.98 20.75
C ASN A 144 -1.67 5.37 21.13
N LYS A 145 -2.09 6.63 20.95
CA LYS A 145 -3.41 7.12 21.32
C LYS A 145 -4.10 7.83 20.14
N PRO A 146 -5.30 7.42 19.72
CA PRO A 146 -6.05 8.11 18.68
C PRO A 146 -6.27 9.59 19.03
N GLY A 147 -5.94 10.50 18.11
CA GLY A 147 -6.05 11.94 18.33
C GLY A 147 -6.04 12.77 17.04
N ALA A 148 -6.11 14.09 17.17
CA ALA A 148 -6.18 14.97 16.01
C ALA A 148 -4.88 14.99 15.18
N LEU A 149 -3.72 14.90 15.84
CA LEU A 149 -2.39 15.03 15.21
C LEU A 149 -2.03 13.81 14.34
N ASN A 150 -2.32 12.60 14.82
CA ASN A 150 -2.15 11.33 14.10
C ASN A 150 -3.39 10.91 13.30
N ARG A 151 -4.39 11.80 13.16
CA ARG A 151 -5.67 11.54 12.48
C ARG A 151 -6.49 10.36 13.04
N GLY A 152 -6.20 9.93 14.26
CA GLY A 152 -6.80 8.76 14.90
C GLY A 152 -5.95 7.49 14.78
N HIS A 153 -4.92 7.49 13.93
CA HIS A 153 -4.11 6.31 13.65
C HIS A 153 -3.01 6.08 14.69
N THR A 154 -2.65 4.82 14.93
CA THR A 154 -1.67 4.45 15.96
C THR A 154 -0.85 3.21 15.56
N ILE A 155 0.30 3.01 16.21
CA ILE A 155 1.06 1.76 16.08
C ILE A 155 0.27 0.55 16.58
N ASN A 156 -0.60 0.72 17.59
CA ASN A 156 -1.48 -0.35 18.05
C ASN A 156 -2.51 -0.73 16.97
N GLU A 157 -3.11 0.26 16.31
CA GLU A 157 -4.01 0.05 15.16
C GLU A 157 -3.31 -0.72 14.05
N TYR A 158 -2.07 -0.35 13.69
CA TYR A 158 -1.29 -1.06 12.67
C TYR A 158 -1.21 -2.55 12.97
N TRP A 159 -0.74 -2.92 14.17
CA TRP A 159 -0.58 -4.33 14.53
C TRP A 159 -1.92 -5.05 14.70
N MET A 160 -2.96 -4.36 15.17
CA MET A 160 -4.31 -4.91 15.26
C MET A 160 -4.91 -5.16 13.88
N GLU A 161 -4.78 -4.26 12.91
CA GLU A 161 -5.28 -4.47 11.55
C GLU A 161 -4.47 -5.56 10.83
N ASP A 162 -3.14 -5.42 10.78
CA ASP A 162 -2.26 -6.29 10.01
C ASP A 162 -2.24 -7.74 10.53
N SER A 163 -2.53 -7.93 11.82
CA SER A 163 -2.71 -9.26 12.42
C SER A 163 -4.17 -9.74 12.52
N GLY A 164 -5.15 -8.98 12.02
CA GLY A 164 -6.57 -9.31 12.16
C GLY A 164 -7.04 -9.45 13.62
N GLY A 165 -6.53 -8.61 14.51
CA GLY A 165 -6.86 -8.54 15.93
C GLY A 165 -6.12 -9.55 16.81
N ARG A 166 -4.99 -10.10 16.36
CA ARG A 166 -4.20 -11.08 17.12
C ARG A 166 -3.17 -10.41 18.04
N ILE A 167 -2.55 -9.34 17.55
CA ILE A 167 -1.42 -8.65 18.18
C ILE A 167 -1.73 -7.17 18.33
N GLY A 168 -1.37 -6.60 19.47
CA GLY A 168 -1.38 -5.15 19.71
C GLY A 168 -0.08 -4.69 20.38
N VAL A 169 0.07 -3.37 20.51
CA VAL A 169 1.27 -2.72 21.05
C VAL A 169 0.87 -1.66 22.07
N ASP A 170 1.50 -1.70 23.23
CA ASP A 170 1.38 -0.68 24.29
C ASP A 170 2.76 -0.06 24.57
N LEU A 171 2.82 1.25 24.76
CA LEU A 171 4.07 2.00 24.94
C LEU A 171 4.07 2.78 26.26
N THR A 172 5.12 2.59 27.05
CA THR A 172 5.47 3.45 28.19
C THR A 172 6.66 4.31 27.83
N ALA A 173 6.58 5.63 28.05
CA ALA A 173 7.65 6.55 27.66
C ALA A 173 8.51 7.03 28.83
N PHE A 174 9.79 7.27 28.53
CA PHE A 174 10.85 7.61 29.48
C PHE A 174 11.73 8.75 28.96
N GLY A 175 12.51 9.39 29.83
CA GLY A 175 13.38 10.52 29.50
C GLY A 175 12.71 11.89 29.65
N VAL A 176 13.17 12.96 29.00
CA VAL A 176 14.21 13.00 27.96
C VAL A 176 15.63 12.98 28.54
N TYR A 177 16.40 11.94 28.22
CA TYR A 177 17.78 11.78 28.66
C TYR A 177 18.75 12.53 27.75
N ARG A 178 19.66 13.31 28.35
CA ARG A 178 20.72 14.04 27.65
C ARG A 178 21.91 13.11 27.43
N MET A 179 22.26 12.87 26.17
CA MET A 179 23.37 12.02 25.75
C MET A 179 24.74 12.68 25.98
N PRO A 180 25.81 11.89 26.22
CA PRO A 180 27.14 12.43 26.50
C PRO A 180 27.84 13.07 25.29
N TYR A 181 27.46 12.69 24.06
CA TYR A 181 28.05 13.21 22.83
C TYR A 181 27.06 14.03 21.98
N LYS A 182 27.60 14.81 21.05
CA LYS A 182 26.83 15.66 20.12
C LYS A 182 26.06 14.85 19.07
N SER A 183 24.99 15.39 18.50
CA SER A 183 24.10 14.64 17.58
C SER A 183 24.86 14.07 16.38
N PHE A 184 25.72 14.88 15.75
CA PHE A 184 26.56 14.43 14.63
C PHE A 184 27.57 13.33 14.99
N GLN A 185 27.92 13.16 16.27
CA GLN A 185 28.85 12.10 16.70
C GLN A 185 28.17 10.72 16.73
N TYR A 186 26.84 10.70 16.91
CA TYR A 186 26.02 9.50 16.73
C TYR A 186 25.58 9.33 15.26
N GLY A 187 25.22 10.42 14.58
CA GLY A 187 24.72 10.38 13.20
C GLY A 187 25.77 10.03 12.15
N ILE A 188 26.98 10.59 12.23
CA ILE A 188 28.05 10.27 11.28
C ILE A 188 28.61 8.88 11.59
N GLU A 189 28.24 7.90 10.78
CA GLU A 189 28.82 6.55 10.82
C GLU A 189 29.96 6.43 9.80
N PRO A 190 31.19 6.04 10.19
CA PRO A 190 32.32 5.94 9.26
C PRO A 190 32.11 4.99 8.06
N GLN A 191 31.18 4.04 8.17
CA GLN A 191 30.82 3.11 7.09
C GLN A 191 29.77 3.69 6.12
N MET A 192 28.87 4.58 6.59
CA MET A 192 27.82 5.19 5.76
C MET A 192 28.25 6.55 5.19
N ASN A 193 29.01 7.34 5.97
CA ASN A 193 29.44 8.70 5.65
C ASN A 193 30.99 8.82 5.76
N PRO A 194 31.76 8.05 4.96
CA PRO A 194 33.22 7.99 5.08
C PRO A 194 33.88 9.37 4.92
N GLY A 195 34.71 9.74 5.90
CA GLY A 195 35.46 11.01 5.91
C GLY A 195 34.68 12.25 6.39
N ALA A 196 33.39 12.10 6.74
CA ALA A 196 32.51 13.21 7.12
C ALA A 196 32.57 13.61 8.61
N CYS A 197 33.38 12.94 9.44
CA CYS A 197 33.53 13.31 10.85
C CYS A 197 34.39 14.58 11.00
N PRO A 198 33.92 15.63 11.70
CA PRO A 198 34.70 16.87 11.89
C PRO A 198 36.03 16.65 12.61
N ARG A 199 37.10 17.32 12.15
CA ARG A 199 38.43 17.26 12.80
C ARG A 199 38.33 17.67 14.27
N GLY A 200 39.04 16.94 15.12
CA GLY A 200 39.01 17.12 16.58
C GLY A 200 37.81 16.45 17.29
N SER A 201 36.92 15.78 16.54
CA SER A 201 35.81 14.98 17.11
C SER A 201 36.04 13.48 16.91
N SER A 202 35.24 12.65 17.60
CA SER A 202 35.10 11.22 17.31
C SER A 202 33.62 10.91 17.04
N CYS A 203 33.33 10.26 15.92
CA CYS A 203 31.99 9.89 15.47
C CYS A 203 31.82 8.35 15.47
N GLY A 204 30.64 7.84 15.13
CA GLY A 204 30.29 6.42 15.29
C GLY A 204 30.07 6.04 16.75
N LYS A 205 29.39 6.89 17.53
CA LYS A 205 29.01 6.62 18.93
C LYS A 205 27.79 5.70 18.99
N ASP A 206 27.71 4.85 20.01
CA ASP A 206 26.57 3.92 20.19
C ASP A 206 25.46 4.59 21.02
N ILE A 207 24.45 5.10 20.32
CA ILE A 207 23.28 5.75 20.92
C ILE A 207 22.46 4.79 21.80
N ARG A 208 22.47 3.48 21.52
CA ARG A 208 21.69 2.49 22.29
C ARG A 208 22.42 2.13 23.57
N ALA A 209 23.74 2.00 23.54
CA ALA A 209 24.53 1.81 24.75
C ALA A 209 24.36 2.98 25.71
N ASP A 210 24.56 4.21 25.23
CA ASP A 210 24.45 5.43 26.05
C ASP A 210 22.99 5.67 26.51
N GLY A 211 22.02 5.50 25.61
CA GLY A 211 20.59 5.65 25.92
C GLY A 211 20.07 4.60 26.91
N LYS A 212 20.49 3.33 26.76
CA LYS A 212 20.16 2.26 27.71
C LYS A 212 20.81 2.50 29.06
N ALA A 213 22.05 2.96 29.10
CA ALA A 213 22.74 3.28 30.35
C ALA A 213 22.02 4.41 31.11
N ALA A 214 21.68 5.50 30.43
CA ALA A 214 20.94 6.62 31.02
C ALA A 214 19.55 6.20 31.55
N TRP A 215 18.77 5.47 30.75
CA TRP A 215 17.46 4.93 31.16
C TRP A 215 17.58 3.97 32.36
N THR A 216 18.54 3.04 32.31
CA THR A 216 18.76 2.07 33.40
C THR A 216 19.20 2.75 34.71
N ALA A 217 19.95 3.85 34.64
CA ALA A 217 20.37 4.62 35.80
C ALA A 217 19.21 5.38 36.48
N ASP A 218 18.20 5.79 35.70
CA ASP A 218 17.01 6.50 36.19
C ASP A 218 15.99 5.55 36.82
N VAL A 219 15.60 4.47 36.12
CA VAL A 219 14.49 3.60 36.56
C VAL A 219 14.93 2.26 37.17
N GLY A 220 16.21 1.91 37.06
CA GLY A 220 16.76 0.65 37.55
C GLY A 220 16.49 -0.56 36.65
N GLY A 221 17.41 -1.53 36.66
CA GLY A 221 17.34 -2.70 35.77
C GLY A 221 16.06 -3.55 35.92
N GLY A 222 15.47 -3.58 37.11
CA GLY A 222 14.21 -4.28 37.38
C GLY A 222 12.98 -3.66 36.72
N GLU A 223 13.02 -2.36 36.38
CA GLU A 223 11.98 -1.72 35.56
C GLU A 223 12.23 -1.97 34.08
N THR A 224 13.47 -1.79 33.62
CA THR A 224 13.82 -1.98 32.19
C THR A 224 13.54 -3.39 31.68
N ALA A 225 13.62 -4.40 32.55
CA ALA A 225 13.35 -5.80 32.24
C ALA A 225 11.85 -6.16 32.08
N LYS A 226 10.92 -5.21 32.29
CA LYS A 226 9.47 -5.42 32.15
C LYS A 226 8.95 -5.27 30.72
N TYR A 227 9.78 -4.78 29.80
CA TYR A 227 9.42 -4.45 28.43
C TYR A 227 9.89 -5.54 27.47
N ASP A 228 9.03 -5.88 26.51
CA ASP A 228 9.33 -6.84 25.44
C ASP A 228 10.35 -6.27 24.44
N PHE A 229 10.37 -4.94 24.28
CA PHE A 229 11.25 -4.23 23.35
C PHE A 229 11.48 -2.77 23.76
N VAL A 230 12.47 -2.11 23.13
CA VAL A 230 12.78 -0.69 23.34
C VAL A 230 12.85 0.07 22.01
N PHE A 231 12.16 1.21 21.95
CA PHE A 231 12.31 2.23 20.90
C PHE A 231 13.10 3.41 21.47
N PHE A 232 14.30 3.65 20.96
CA PHE A 232 15.09 4.83 21.26
C PHE A 232 14.75 5.94 20.27
N LEU A 233 13.96 6.92 20.71
CA LEU A 233 13.57 8.07 19.92
C LEU A 233 14.55 9.22 20.17
N THR A 234 15.30 9.61 19.14
CA THR A 234 16.25 10.72 19.21
C THR A 234 15.67 12.03 18.68
N ALA A 235 16.12 13.15 19.25
CA ALA A 235 15.91 14.48 18.69
C ALA A 235 16.45 14.61 17.24
N GLY A 236 15.82 15.48 16.44
CA GLY A 236 16.17 15.78 15.06
C GLY A 236 15.53 14.84 14.04
N GLN A 237 15.96 14.97 12.78
CA GLN A 237 15.55 14.11 11.66
C GLN A 237 16.44 12.86 11.53
N ASP A 238 15.93 11.86 10.81
CA ASP A 238 16.69 10.71 10.31
C ASP A 238 17.29 10.97 8.92
N GLU A 239 18.50 10.44 8.66
CA GLU A 239 19.22 10.64 7.38
C GLU A 239 18.40 10.16 6.18
N SER A 240 17.70 9.03 6.33
CA SER A 240 16.85 8.43 5.29
C SER A 240 15.79 9.40 4.76
N SER A 241 15.25 10.28 5.60
CA SER A 241 14.24 11.27 5.25
C SER A 241 14.80 12.56 4.64
N VAL A 242 16.02 12.99 5.01
CA VAL A 242 16.55 14.31 4.64
C VAL A 242 17.58 14.32 3.52
N TRP A 243 18.27 13.21 3.23
CA TRP A 243 19.45 13.22 2.34
C TRP A 243 19.13 13.74 0.93
N GLN A 244 17.91 13.50 0.42
CA GLN A 244 17.51 13.88 -0.94
C GLN A 244 17.02 15.33 -0.98
N GLU A 245 16.05 15.62 -0.10
CA GLU A 245 15.42 16.93 0.13
C GLU A 245 16.44 18.05 0.33
N PHE A 246 17.41 17.81 1.22
CA PHE A 246 18.42 18.79 1.62
C PHE A 246 19.79 18.49 0.98
N GLY A 247 19.79 17.68 -0.08
CA GLY A 247 20.90 17.44 -0.98
C GLY A 247 20.55 17.88 -2.39
N GLN A 248 20.29 16.90 -3.27
CA GLN A 248 20.14 17.11 -4.71
C GLN A 248 18.87 17.85 -5.14
N MET A 249 17.85 17.90 -4.27
CA MET A 249 16.63 18.69 -4.51
C MET A 249 16.85 20.18 -4.22
N LYS A 250 17.70 20.51 -3.23
CA LYS A 250 17.94 21.87 -2.75
C LYS A 250 19.16 22.54 -3.35
N PHE A 251 20.19 21.77 -3.68
CA PHE A 251 21.50 22.25 -4.12
C PHE A 251 21.86 21.64 -5.48
N ALA A 252 22.47 22.43 -6.36
CA ALA A 252 22.78 21.99 -7.73
C ALA A 252 24.01 21.04 -7.78
N SER A 253 24.93 21.21 -6.83
CA SER A 253 26.19 20.46 -6.72
C SER A 253 26.71 20.42 -5.28
N PRO A 254 27.66 19.52 -4.93
CA PRO A 254 28.30 19.50 -3.62
C PRO A 254 28.95 20.85 -3.24
N GLN A 255 29.49 21.56 -4.23
CA GLN A 255 30.17 22.85 -4.05
C GLN A 255 29.19 24.00 -3.82
N SER A 256 27.92 23.84 -4.23
CA SER A 256 26.86 24.83 -3.99
C SER A 256 26.25 24.79 -2.59
N VAL A 257 26.62 23.80 -1.76
CA VAL A 257 26.11 23.68 -0.38
C VAL A 257 26.71 24.79 0.50
N PRO A 258 25.90 25.69 1.11
CA PRO A 258 26.40 26.79 1.93
C PRO A 258 27.04 26.32 3.24
N SER A 259 27.86 27.16 3.86
CA SER A 259 28.48 26.89 5.17
C SER A 259 27.47 26.62 6.29
N ALA A 260 26.28 27.24 6.23
CA ALA A 260 25.18 26.98 7.16
C ALA A 260 24.63 25.53 7.11
N TRP A 261 24.96 24.78 6.06
CA TRP A 261 24.64 23.36 5.88
C TRP A 261 25.88 22.44 6.02
N GLY A 262 27.03 23.04 6.36
CA GLY A 262 28.32 22.39 6.51
C GLY A 262 28.62 21.92 7.94
N PRO A 263 29.79 21.30 8.14
CA PRO A 263 30.23 20.80 9.44
C PRO A 263 30.65 21.93 10.40
N PRO A 264 30.54 21.73 11.73
CA PRO A 264 30.96 22.72 12.74
C PRO A 264 32.49 22.91 12.81
N ALA A 265 33.26 22.00 12.20
CA ALA A 265 34.71 22.11 12.01
C ALA A 265 35.10 21.36 10.71
N PRO A 266 36.23 21.69 10.06
CA PRO A 266 36.60 21.08 8.78
C PRO A 266 36.63 19.54 8.82
N ILE A 267 36.07 18.91 7.78
CA ILE A 267 36.08 17.44 7.56
C ILE A 267 37.25 17.04 6.65
N THR A 268 37.50 15.73 6.50
CA THR A 268 38.65 15.22 5.74
C THR A 268 38.56 15.53 4.24
N SER A 269 37.37 15.42 3.65
CA SER A 269 37.09 15.76 2.24
C SER A 269 37.12 17.26 1.93
N GLY A 270 37.06 18.12 2.96
CA GLY A 270 36.73 19.53 2.81
C GLY A 270 35.27 19.77 2.38
N GLY A 271 34.88 21.05 2.33
CA GLY A 271 33.55 21.48 1.90
C GLY A 271 32.43 21.25 2.92
N ASN A 272 31.19 21.45 2.45
CA ASN A 272 29.95 21.42 3.25
C ASN A 272 29.05 20.22 2.90
N SER A 273 29.58 19.21 2.21
CA SER A 273 28.86 18.06 1.69
C SER A 273 29.51 16.75 2.16
N ALA A 274 28.71 15.69 2.27
CA ALA A 274 29.17 14.35 2.64
C ALA A 274 28.42 13.27 1.86
N SER A 275 29.02 12.09 1.71
CA SER A 275 28.38 10.91 1.14
C SER A 275 27.39 10.26 2.12
N THR A 276 26.49 9.44 1.57
CA THR A 276 25.56 8.60 2.33
C THR A 276 25.68 7.14 1.88
N ARG A 277 24.96 6.23 2.56
CA ARG A 277 24.76 4.83 2.14
C ARG A 277 24.22 4.70 0.71
N TYR A 278 23.53 5.72 0.19
CA TYR A 278 22.83 5.67 -1.10
C TYR A 278 23.49 6.50 -2.20
N VAL A 279 24.00 7.69 -1.88
CA VAL A 279 24.48 8.63 -2.91
C VAL A 279 25.87 9.19 -2.58
N PRO A 280 26.66 9.53 -3.62
CA PRO A 280 28.00 10.07 -3.41
C PRO A 280 28.03 11.42 -2.70
N TRP A 281 26.90 12.16 -2.62
CA TRP A 281 26.81 13.41 -1.86
C TRP A 281 25.38 13.81 -1.47
N THR A 282 25.30 14.47 -0.32
CA THR A 282 24.24 15.38 0.15
C THR A 282 24.88 16.52 0.96
N SER A 283 24.11 17.43 1.57
CA SER A 283 24.66 18.40 2.53
C SER A 283 25.16 17.70 3.80
N TRP A 284 26.24 18.21 4.40
CA TRP A 284 26.79 17.60 5.62
C TRP A 284 25.76 17.55 6.74
N ALA A 285 24.94 18.59 6.91
CA ALA A 285 23.89 18.62 7.93
C ALA A 285 22.85 17.50 7.78
N ALA A 286 22.57 17.06 6.55
CA ALA A 286 21.67 15.94 6.25
C ALA A 286 22.34 14.57 6.47
N ALA A 287 23.61 14.42 6.06
CA ALA A 287 24.40 13.20 6.32
C ALA A 287 24.77 13.02 7.81
N ALA A 288 24.77 14.09 8.60
CA ALA A 288 25.05 14.08 10.04
C ALA A 288 23.84 13.69 10.90
N ARG A 289 22.71 13.33 10.28
CA ARG A 289 21.52 12.78 10.96
C ARG A 289 21.71 11.30 11.28
N ILE A 290 20.91 10.77 12.20
CA ILE A 290 21.00 9.35 12.58
C ILE A 290 20.32 8.44 11.55
N TRP A 291 20.82 7.22 11.38
CA TRP A 291 20.19 6.18 10.57
C TRP A 291 19.29 5.27 11.42
N PRO A 292 17.95 5.22 11.21
CA PRO A 292 17.05 4.32 11.93
C PRO A 292 17.39 2.86 11.60
N ASN A 293 17.49 2.03 12.64
CA ASN A 293 17.70 0.58 12.50
C ASN A 293 17.38 -0.18 13.79
N ALA A 294 17.06 -1.46 13.65
CA ALA A 294 16.84 -2.42 14.73
C ALA A 294 18.04 -3.36 14.96
N THR A 295 18.07 -3.89 16.18
CA THR A 295 18.79 -5.10 16.57
C THR A 295 17.89 -5.92 17.50
N ALA A 296 18.34 -7.07 17.98
CA ALA A 296 17.55 -7.92 18.88
C ALA A 296 17.09 -7.12 20.13
N GLY A 297 15.76 -7.00 20.29
CA GLY A 297 15.13 -6.35 21.45
C GLY A 297 15.11 -4.81 21.46
N SER A 298 15.74 -4.12 20.50
CA SER A 298 15.67 -2.65 20.46
C SER A 298 15.93 -2.04 19.09
N SER A 299 15.37 -0.85 18.85
CA SER A 299 15.61 -0.09 17.63
C SER A 299 15.71 1.42 17.91
N THR A 300 16.21 2.16 16.92
CA THR A 300 16.43 3.60 17.00
C THR A 300 15.60 4.32 15.95
N GLN A 301 14.95 5.42 16.33
CA GLN A 301 14.14 6.29 15.47
C GLN A 301 14.48 7.77 15.72
N ALA A 302 14.07 8.65 14.81
CA ALA A 302 14.17 10.10 14.97
C ALA A 302 12.77 10.74 15.06
N GLU A 303 12.68 12.04 15.36
CA GLU A 303 11.39 12.76 15.42
C GLU A 303 10.64 12.80 14.07
N SER A 304 11.38 12.62 12.96
CA SER A 304 10.84 12.49 11.58
C SER A 304 10.45 11.06 11.20
N SER A 305 10.76 10.07 12.03
CA SER A 305 10.36 8.70 11.75
C SER A 305 8.87 8.53 12.04
N GLY A 306 8.08 8.26 11.00
CA GLY A 306 6.64 7.99 11.13
C GLY A 306 6.32 6.57 11.61
N MET A 307 5.04 6.29 11.87
CA MET A 307 4.60 5.01 12.45
C MET A 307 4.98 3.78 11.61
N GLY A 308 5.06 3.93 10.28
CA GLY A 308 5.53 2.88 9.39
C GLY A 308 6.97 2.42 9.68
N VAL A 309 7.83 3.32 10.18
CA VAL A 309 9.18 2.98 10.63
C VAL A 309 9.12 2.20 11.94
N TYR A 310 8.34 2.63 12.94
CA TYR A 310 8.22 1.87 14.19
C TYR A 310 7.62 0.46 14.00
N ALA A 311 6.68 0.31 13.05
CA ALA A 311 6.15 -0.99 12.65
C ALA A 311 7.20 -1.88 11.98
N HIS A 312 7.98 -1.34 11.04
CA HIS A 312 9.10 -2.01 10.37
C HIS A 312 10.13 -2.53 11.38
N GLU A 313 10.58 -1.65 12.28
CA GLU A 313 11.61 -1.97 13.26
C GLU A 313 11.12 -2.96 14.34
N LEU A 314 9.83 -2.91 14.72
CA LEU A 314 9.25 -3.93 15.59
C LEU A 314 9.18 -5.30 14.89
N SER A 315 8.94 -5.33 13.57
CA SER A 315 8.96 -6.58 12.81
C SER A 315 10.33 -7.26 12.91
N HIS A 316 11.43 -6.51 12.77
CA HIS A 316 12.78 -7.03 12.99
C HIS A 316 13.01 -7.58 14.40
N ILE A 317 12.50 -6.88 15.43
CA ILE A 317 12.55 -7.34 16.83
C ILE A 317 11.76 -8.64 17.03
N LEU A 318 10.71 -8.88 16.24
CA LEU A 318 9.97 -10.15 16.19
C LEU A 318 10.63 -11.26 15.35
N GLY A 319 11.80 -11.01 14.75
CA GLY A 319 12.65 -12.05 14.14
C GLY A 319 12.44 -12.30 12.64
N ILE A 320 12.21 -11.24 11.86
CA ILE A 320 12.25 -11.26 10.39
C ILE A 320 13.29 -10.27 9.85
N GLY A 321 14.01 -10.65 8.79
CA GLY A 321 15.01 -9.80 8.13
C GLY A 321 14.43 -8.73 7.18
N ASP A 322 15.32 -7.96 6.56
CA ASP A 322 15.02 -6.94 5.55
C ASP A 322 14.86 -7.52 4.13
N ASN A 323 13.90 -7.01 3.35
CA ASN A 323 13.67 -7.41 1.96
C ASN A 323 13.60 -6.20 1.01
N TYR A 324 14.70 -5.45 0.95
CA TYR A 324 14.88 -4.38 -0.03
C TYR A 324 16.28 -4.31 -0.64
N ASN A 325 16.36 -3.61 -1.76
CA ASN A 325 17.56 -3.21 -2.49
C ASN A 325 18.03 -1.80 -2.05
N ASN A 326 19.24 -1.42 -2.47
CA ASN A 326 19.62 0.00 -2.56
C ASN A 326 19.09 0.57 -3.90
N PRO A 327 18.20 1.60 -3.90
CA PRO A 327 17.67 2.18 -5.14
C PRO A 327 18.72 2.75 -6.09
N TYR A 328 19.89 3.15 -5.56
CA TYR A 328 20.99 3.77 -6.31
C TYR A 328 22.22 2.86 -6.38
N GLY A 329 22.04 1.56 -6.10
CA GLY A 329 23.08 0.55 -6.10
C GLY A 329 23.80 0.41 -7.46
N LYS A 330 25.07 0.02 -7.41
CA LYS A 330 25.88 -0.37 -8.57
C LYS A 330 26.50 -1.74 -8.27
N PRO A 331 26.12 -2.83 -8.98
CA PRO A 331 25.11 -2.91 -10.04
C PRO A 331 23.69 -2.53 -9.56
N LEU A 332 22.86 -2.05 -10.50
CA LEU A 332 21.47 -1.68 -10.22
C LEU A 332 20.60 -2.93 -10.06
N ARG A 333 19.70 -2.93 -9.09
CA ARG A 333 18.81 -4.05 -8.75
C ARG A 333 17.40 -3.48 -8.61
N ARG A 334 16.39 -4.08 -9.27
CA ARG A 334 14.98 -3.64 -9.18
C ARG A 334 14.40 -3.92 -7.79
N ALA A 335 13.54 -3.03 -7.28
CA ALA A 335 13.02 -3.11 -5.91
C ALA A 335 12.26 -4.42 -5.62
N TYR A 336 12.64 -5.16 -4.59
CA TYR A 336 12.20 -6.56 -4.40
C TYR A 336 10.69 -6.73 -4.21
N THR A 337 10.13 -6.01 -3.23
CA THR A 337 8.69 -5.94 -2.92
C THR A 337 8.17 -4.50 -2.81
N GLY A 338 9.04 -3.49 -2.82
CA GLY A 338 8.69 -2.08 -2.91
C GLY A 338 7.72 -1.60 -1.82
N ILE A 339 6.67 -0.88 -2.21
CA ILE A 339 5.61 -0.41 -1.30
C ILE A 339 4.74 -1.55 -0.73
N TRP A 340 4.74 -2.73 -1.38
CA TRP A 340 3.78 -3.80 -1.11
C TRP A 340 4.09 -4.63 0.15
N SER A 341 5.30 -4.54 0.71
CA SER A 341 5.64 -5.14 2.02
C SER A 341 6.22 -4.12 2.99
N MET A 342 5.79 -4.23 4.25
CA MET A 342 6.39 -3.57 5.41
C MET A 342 7.92 -3.78 5.50
N LEU A 343 8.45 -4.96 5.18
CA LEU A 343 9.90 -5.24 5.20
C LEU A 343 10.65 -4.72 3.97
N SER A 344 10.09 -3.72 3.28
CA SER A 344 10.70 -3.10 2.10
C SER A 344 10.62 -1.59 2.13
N ARG A 345 9.65 -0.99 1.44
CA ARG A 345 9.33 0.46 1.50
C ARG A 345 7.86 0.69 1.87
N GLY A 346 7.15 -0.35 2.28
CA GLY A 346 5.85 -0.25 2.97
C GLY A 346 5.89 0.62 4.24
N SER A 347 7.07 0.77 4.85
CA SER A 347 7.33 1.70 5.95
C SER A 347 7.31 3.19 5.56
N PHE A 348 7.29 3.51 4.25
CA PHE A 348 7.19 4.89 3.75
C PHE A 348 5.74 5.30 3.44
N ASN A 349 4.77 4.42 3.69
CA ASN A 349 3.38 4.61 3.30
C ASN A 349 2.74 5.83 4.00
N GLY A 350 1.82 6.50 3.31
CA GLY A 350 1.20 7.73 3.79
C GLY A 350 1.04 8.79 2.69
N PRO A 351 0.27 9.85 2.95
CA PRO A 351 0.02 10.90 1.96
C PRO A 351 1.28 11.74 1.71
N GLY A 352 1.48 12.20 0.47
CA GLY A 352 2.65 12.99 0.07
C GLY A 352 3.95 12.18 -0.09
N GLY A 353 3.88 10.85 -0.07
CA GLY A 353 4.99 9.97 -0.47
C GLY A 353 6.29 10.14 0.33
N PRO A 354 7.46 9.77 -0.23
CA PRO A 354 8.72 9.78 0.50
C PRO A 354 9.21 11.20 0.80
N HIS A 355 8.86 12.17 -0.06
CA HIS A 355 9.29 13.58 0.02
C HIS A 355 8.65 14.40 1.16
N THR A 356 7.76 13.80 1.95
CA THR A 356 7.19 14.42 3.16
C THR A 356 7.67 13.76 4.46
N ARG A 357 8.47 12.69 4.39
CA ARG A 357 8.98 11.95 5.57
C ARG A 357 9.84 12.79 6.52
N TRP A 358 10.51 13.84 6.03
CA TRP A 358 11.41 14.68 6.82
C TRP A 358 10.69 15.61 7.82
N GLN A 359 9.36 15.69 7.74
CA GLN A 359 8.56 16.58 8.57
C GLN A 359 8.49 16.08 10.02
N ILE A 360 8.58 17.01 10.97
CA ILE A 360 8.46 16.73 12.40
C ILE A 360 7.24 17.47 12.97
N PRO A 361 6.27 16.78 13.58
CA PRO A 361 6.11 15.32 13.64
C PRO A 361 5.72 14.74 12.27
N ALA A 362 6.03 13.47 12.06
CA ALA A 362 5.79 12.76 10.80
C ALA A 362 4.30 12.38 10.61
N THR A 363 3.50 13.32 10.10
CA THR A 363 2.04 13.17 9.90
C THR A 363 1.62 12.92 8.43
N ASN A 364 2.57 12.62 7.55
CA ASN A 364 2.38 12.44 6.11
C ASN A 364 3.12 11.17 5.62
N GLY A 365 4.14 11.27 4.76
CA GLY A 365 4.96 10.13 4.36
C GLY A 365 5.52 9.34 5.54
N GLY A 366 5.36 8.02 5.52
CA GLY A 366 5.73 7.11 6.61
C GLY A 366 4.85 7.19 7.87
N SER A 367 3.83 8.06 7.92
CA SER A 367 2.91 8.11 9.07
C SER A 367 1.99 6.88 9.15
N MET A 368 1.86 6.14 8.05
CA MET A 368 1.20 4.82 7.98
C MET A 368 2.24 3.77 7.57
N GLY A 369 1.90 2.50 7.75
CA GLY A 369 2.65 1.39 7.18
C GLY A 369 1.76 0.62 6.22
N SER A 370 2.27 0.07 5.11
CA SER A 370 1.51 -0.93 4.36
C SER A 370 1.49 -2.27 5.09
N GLN A 371 0.54 -3.13 4.73
CA GLN A 371 0.40 -4.45 5.32
C GLN A 371 1.62 -5.34 5.00
N HIS A 372 1.91 -6.29 5.88
CA HIS A 372 2.88 -7.36 5.60
C HIS A 372 2.38 -8.24 4.44
N ILE A 373 3.27 -8.68 3.54
CA ILE A 373 2.88 -9.71 2.56
C ILE A 373 2.64 -11.05 3.25
N LEU A 374 1.87 -11.94 2.63
CA LEU A 374 1.43 -13.22 3.19
C LEU A 374 2.57 -14.06 3.76
N ARG A 375 3.73 -14.11 3.08
CA ARG A 375 4.92 -14.83 3.58
C ARG A 375 5.43 -14.26 4.91
N ASP A 376 5.46 -12.94 5.02
CA ASP A 376 5.94 -12.26 6.23
C ASP A 376 4.92 -12.45 7.36
N LYS A 377 3.61 -12.39 7.04
CA LYS A 377 2.54 -12.72 8.01
C LYS A 377 2.63 -14.15 8.54
N LEU A 378 2.96 -15.11 7.69
CA LEU A 378 3.19 -16.51 8.06
C LEU A 378 4.43 -16.66 8.94
N LYS A 379 5.55 -16.04 8.56
CA LYS A 379 6.82 -16.05 9.31
C LYS A 379 6.68 -15.46 10.71
N LEU A 380 5.89 -14.39 10.87
CA LEU A 380 5.62 -13.72 12.14
C LEU A 380 4.44 -14.35 12.94
N GLY A 381 3.70 -15.30 12.36
CA GLY A 381 2.53 -15.93 13.00
C GLY A 381 1.28 -15.03 13.14
N ILE A 382 1.26 -13.91 12.42
CA ILE A 382 0.24 -12.87 12.51
C ILE A 382 -0.97 -13.07 11.58
N VAL A 383 -0.93 -14.05 10.68
CA VAL A 383 -2.13 -14.57 10.01
C VAL A 383 -2.62 -15.85 10.69
N ASP A 384 -3.91 -16.17 10.55
CA ASP A 384 -4.48 -17.45 10.97
C ASP A 384 -4.33 -18.48 9.84
N GLU A 385 -3.64 -19.59 10.09
CA GLU A 385 -3.42 -20.66 9.09
C GLU A 385 -4.73 -21.16 8.47
N LYS A 386 -5.86 -21.15 9.20
CA LYS A 386 -7.17 -21.55 8.64
C LYS A 386 -7.64 -20.67 7.47
N ASN A 387 -7.06 -19.47 7.34
CA ASN A 387 -7.35 -18.48 6.30
C ASN A 387 -6.26 -18.44 5.21
N VAL A 388 -5.31 -19.40 5.21
CA VAL A 388 -4.28 -19.53 4.18
C VAL A 388 -4.44 -20.87 3.48
N LEU A 389 -4.70 -20.85 2.17
CA LEU A 389 -4.79 -22.08 1.38
C LEU A 389 -3.38 -22.59 1.09
N ARG A 390 -3.06 -23.80 1.57
CA ARG A 390 -1.75 -24.44 1.40
C ARG A 390 -1.78 -25.43 0.23
N LEU A 391 -1.06 -25.10 -0.83
CA LEU A 391 -0.89 -25.92 -2.02
C LEU A 391 0.55 -26.41 -2.14
N ASP A 392 0.73 -27.41 -2.99
CA ASP A 392 2.04 -27.92 -3.40
C ASP A 392 2.06 -27.97 -4.92
N ARG A 393 3.11 -27.45 -5.54
CA ARG A 393 3.26 -27.37 -7.00
C ARG A 393 3.23 -28.74 -7.66
N ASP A 394 3.96 -29.69 -7.10
CA ASP A 394 4.18 -31.00 -7.73
C ASP A 394 2.87 -31.83 -7.64
N ALA A 395 2.08 -31.63 -6.58
CA ALA A 395 0.73 -32.18 -6.43
C ALA A 395 -0.31 -31.62 -7.43
N LEU A 396 -0.22 -30.35 -7.87
CA LEU A 396 -1.18 -29.73 -8.81
C LEU A 396 -1.32 -30.51 -10.13
N LYS A 397 -0.25 -31.16 -10.59
CA LYS A 397 -0.28 -32.05 -11.77
C LYS A 397 -1.30 -33.19 -11.62
N GLY A 398 -1.37 -33.76 -10.41
CA GLY A 398 -2.21 -34.92 -10.07
C GLY A 398 -3.58 -34.57 -9.50
N SER A 399 -3.76 -33.37 -8.94
CA SER A 399 -5.02 -32.90 -8.35
C SER A 399 -5.83 -31.99 -9.30
N GLY A 400 -5.16 -31.25 -10.18
CA GLY A 400 -5.74 -30.38 -11.20
C GLY A 400 -5.88 -28.91 -10.79
N THR A 401 -6.55 -28.13 -11.63
CA THR A 401 -6.74 -26.68 -11.46
C THR A 401 -7.48 -26.35 -10.16
N VAL A 402 -6.83 -25.57 -9.30
CA VAL A 402 -7.40 -25.03 -8.06
C VAL A 402 -8.01 -23.66 -8.34
N VAL A 403 -9.27 -23.45 -7.95
CA VAL A 403 -9.95 -22.15 -8.04
C VAL A 403 -10.38 -21.70 -6.64
N ALA A 404 -9.92 -20.52 -6.22
CA ALA A 404 -10.13 -20.00 -4.87
C ALA A 404 -10.52 -18.51 -4.91
N ARG A 405 -11.30 -18.06 -3.92
CA ARG A 405 -11.61 -16.64 -3.71
C ARG A 405 -10.84 -16.13 -2.50
N VAL A 406 -10.08 -15.07 -2.71
CA VAL A 406 -9.18 -14.45 -1.72
C VAL A 406 -9.69 -13.04 -1.42
N THR A 407 -9.80 -12.71 -0.14
CA THR A 407 -10.22 -11.40 0.36
C THR A 407 -9.01 -10.49 0.55
N ALA A 408 -9.19 -9.17 0.37
CA ALA A 408 -8.15 -8.18 0.57
C ALA A 408 -7.46 -8.32 1.93
N ARG A 409 -6.13 -8.25 1.95
CA ARG A 409 -5.28 -8.58 3.11
C ARG A 409 -5.46 -7.68 4.33
N SER A 410 -5.96 -6.46 4.13
CA SER A 410 -6.37 -5.50 5.16
C SER A 410 -7.75 -5.79 5.77
N ALA A 411 -8.58 -6.59 5.09
CA ALA A 411 -9.93 -6.92 5.55
C ALA A 411 -10.01 -8.32 6.18
N PRO A 412 -10.74 -8.51 7.30
CA PRO A 412 -10.92 -9.84 7.89
C PRO A 412 -11.63 -10.80 6.93
N PRO A 413 -11.02 -11.96 6.55
CA PRO A 413 -11.65 -12.94 5.66
C PRO A 413 -12.78 -13.76 6.33
N GLY A 414 -13.07 -13.49 7.61
CA GLY A 414 -14.03 -14.22 8.42
C GLY A 414 -13.63 -15.69 8.66
N ALA A 415 -14.59 -16.48 9.17
CA ALA A 415 -14.34 -17.85 9.61
C ALA A 415 -14.11 -18.87 8.46
N LYS A 416 -14.37 -18.49 7.19
CA LYS A 416 -14.33 -19.41 6.04
C LYS A 416 -13.66 -18.85 4.77
N GLY A 417 -13.34 -17.55 4.73
CA GLY A 417 -12.62 -16.93 3.61
C GLY A 417 -11.11 -17.17 3.68
N LEU A 418 -10.38 -16.63 2.71
CA LEU A 418 -8.93 -16.70 2.64
C LEU A 418 -8.33 -15.29 2.64
N SER A 419 -7.23 -15.08 3.37
CA SER A 419 -6.34 -13.93 3.21
C SER A 419 -5.32 -14.14 2.08
N GLY A 420 -5.09 -15.40 1.66
CA GLY A 420 -4.20 -15.69 0.55
C GLY A 420 -4.00 -17.19 0.30
N VAL A 421 -3.13 -17.47 -0.68
CA VAL A 421 -2.71 -18.82 -1.08
C VAL A 421 -1.19 -18.90 -1.05
N ASN A 422 -0.66 -19.97 -0.46
CA ASN A 422 0.76 -20.30 -0.50
C ASN A 422 0.95 -21.61 -1.25
N ILE A 423 1.78 -21.59 -2.29
CA ILE A 423 2.08 -22.74 -3.15
C ILE A 423 3.53 -23.13 -2.90
N SER A 424 3.76 -24.21 -2.16
CA SER A 424 5.10 -24.72 -1.90
C SER A 424 5.71 -25.40 -3.13
N MET A 425 7.04 -25.37 -3.20
CA MET A 425 7.86 -25.98 -4.23
C MET A 425 9.04 -26.72 -3.59
N SER A 426 9.33 -27.92 -4.09
CA SER A 426 10.51 -28.69 -3.68
C SER A 426 11.84 -27.99 -4.02
N ARG A 427 11.87 -27.22 -5.12
CA ARG A 427 12.95 -26.31 -5.54
C ARG A 427 12.44 -25.35 -6.61
N ASP A 428 13.08 -24.20 -6.74
CA ASP A 428 12.98 -23.36 -7.94
C ASP A 428 13.59 -24.08 -9.15
N LEU A 429 12.95 -23.93 -10.31
CA LEU A 429 13.38 -24.50 -11.60
C LEU A 429 13.80 -23.42 -12.61
N ALA A 430 13.70 -22.14 -12.27
CA ALA A 430 14.19 -21.04 -13.09
C ALA A 430 15.68 -21.19 -13.39
N ARG A 431 16.10 -20.79 -14.59
CA ARG A 431 17.53 -20.69 -14.94
C ARG A 431 18.16 -19.57 -14.13
N ALA A 432 19.39 -19.78 -13.67
CA ALA A 432 20.17 -18.73 -13.03
C ALA A 432 20.34 -17.53 -13.97
N CYS A 433 20.15 -16.33 -13.43
CA CYS A 433 20.44 -15.04 -14.03
C CYS A 433 21.56 -14.35 -13.26
N ASP A 434 22.21 -13.34 -13.85
CA ASP A 434 23.29 -12.60 -13.19
C ASP A 434 22.79 -11.26 -12.64
N PRO A 435 22.73 -11.08 -11.30
CA PRO A 435 22.31 -9.84 -10.67
C PRO A 435 23.26 -8.65 -10.93
N ALA A 436 24.45 -8.89 -11.49
CA ALA A 436 25.39 -7.83 -11.84
C ALA A 436 25.14 -7.21 -13.22
N THR A 437 24.42 -7.91 -14.11
CA THR A 437 24.13 -7.44 -15.48
C THR A 437 22.65 -7.25 -15.75
N ASP A 438 21.77 -7.89 -14.97
CA ASP A 438 20.31 -7.80 -15.11
C ASP A 438 19.65 -7.25 -13.82
N PRO A 439 19.12 -6.01 -13.85
CA PRO A 439 18.37 -5.43 -12.73
C PRO A 439 17.10 -6.21 -12.35
N LEU A 440 16.48 -6.94 -13.31
CA LEU A 440 15.28 -7.74 -13.12
C LEU A 440 15.59 -9.17 -12.63
N CYS A 441 16.85 -9.54 -12.49
CA CYS A 441 17.24 -10.86 -12.02
C CYS A 441 16.83 -11.08 -10.55
N ASP A 442 15.86 -11.96 -10.32
CA ASP A 442 15.34 -12.29 -8.98
C ASP A 442 16.33 -13.11 -8.12
N GLY A 443 17.43 -13.59 -8.71
CA GLY A 443 18.46 -14.39 -8.05
C GLY A 443 18.05 -15.85 -7.76
N GLY A 444 16.83 -16.24 -8.11
CA GLY A 444 16.29 -17.59 -7.95
C GLY A 444 16.30 -18.15 -6.52
N GLY A 445 16.13 -19.47 -6.45
CA GLY A 445 16.23 -20.23 -5.20
C GLY A 445 15.01 -20.04 -4.29
N TYR A 446 13.84 -19.80 -4.87
CA TYR A 446 12.57 -19.67 -4.16
C TYR A 446 11.98 -21.04 -3.76
N GLN A 447 11.28 -21.09 -2.63
CA GLN A 447 10.58 -22.31 -2.16
C GLN A 447 9.06 -22.21 -2.33
N ASN A 448 8.50 -21.04 -2.65
CA ASN A 448 7.06 -20.88 -2.78
C ASN A 448 6.68 -19.79 -3.78
N TYR A 449 5.40 -19.80 -4.16
CA TYR A 449 4.66 -18.60 -4.50
C TYR A 449 3.69 -18.23 -3.37
N THR A 450 3.43 -16.94 -3.20
CA THR A 450 2.30 -16.43 -2.42
C THR A 450 1.41 -15.57 -3.31
N VAL A 451 0.09 -15.72 -3.15
CA VAL A 451 -0.93 -14.93 -3.83
C VAL A 451 -1.84 -14.30 -2.78
N GLU A 452 -1.97 -12.99 -2.82
CA GLU A 452 -2.81 -12.19 -1.93
C GLU A 452 -3.53 -11.09 -2.70
N VAL A 453 -4.52 -10.46 -2.07
CA VAL A 453 -5.27 -9.34 -2.66
C VAL A 453 -4.95 -8.07 -1.89
N VAL A 454 -4.61 -7.00 -2.61
CA VAL A 454 -4.42 -5.66 -2.05
C VAL A 454 -5.64 -4.82 -2.40
N ASP A 455 -6.11 -4.02 -1.44
CA ASP A 455 -7.15 -3.02 -1.64
C ASP A 455 -6.79 -1.76 -0.87
N ARG A 456 -7.07 -0.58 -1.44
CA ARG A 456 -6.70 0.71 -0.89
C ARG A 456 -7.63 1.09 0.27
N MET A 457 -7.47 0.39 1.39
CA MET A 457 -8.16 0.62 2.66
C MET A 457 -7.29 0.23 3.86
N GLY A 458 -7.58 0.85 5.00
CA GLY A 458 -6.82 0.69 6.24
C GLY A 458 -5.38 1.15 6.06
N MET A 459 -4.48 0.34 6.58
CA MET A 459 -3.03 0.45 6.44
C MET A 459 -2.55 0.45 4.98
N ASP A 460 -3.29 -0.19 4.06
CA ASP A 460 -3.00 -0.16 2.61
C ASP A 460 -3.63 1.05 1.88
N SER A 461 -4.33 1.99 2.54
CA SER A 461 -5.01 3.12 1.86
C SER A 461 -4.11 3.94 0.90
N PHE A 462 -2.84 4.07 1.27
CA PHE A 462 -1.85 4.86 0.53
C PHE A 462 -0.94 4.03 -0.39
N THR A 463 -1.17 2.72 -0.53
CA THR A 463 -0.52 1.94 -1.60
C THR A 463 -1.05 2.39 -2.96
N PRO A 464 -0.25 2.34 -4.03
CA PRO A 464 -0.60 3.01 -5.28
C PRO A 464 -1.86 2.45 -5.96
N ASP A 465 -2.13 1.16 -5.82
CA ASP A 465 -3.14 0.43 -6.59
C ASP A 465 -3.89 -0.64 -5.75
N ASN A 466 -4.92 -1.26 -6.34
CA ASN A 466 -5.63 -2.44 -5.81
C ASN A 466 -5.57 -3.60 -6.79
N GLY A 467 -5.49 -4.86 -6.36
CA GLY A 467 -5.34 -5.98 -7.31
C GLY A 467 -4.84 -7.26 -6.67
N VAL A 468 -4.39 -8.20 -7.50
CA VAL A 468 -3.75 -9.44 -7.05
C VAL A 468 -2.23 -9.24 -7.01
N LEU A 469 -1.65 -9.39 -5.82
CA LEU A 469 -0.20 -9.41 -5.62
C LEU A 469 0.29 -10.86 -5.67
N LEU A 470 1.14 -11.16 -6.65
CA LEU A 470 1.84 -12.43 -6.79
C LEU A 470 3.30 -12.25 -6.41
N SER A 471 3.87 -13.15 -5.61
CA SER A 471 5.29 -13.08 -5.23
C SER A 471 5.94 -14.46 -5.16
N LYS A 472 7.17 -14.57 -5.66
CA LYS A 472 8.07 -15.68 -5.35
C LYS A 472 8.65 -15.47 -3.95
N THR A 473 8.70 -16.49 -3.10
CA THR A 473 9.16 -16.33 -1.71
C THR A 473 10.02 -17.50 -1.17
N LYS A 474 10.93 -17.16 -0.26
CA LYS A 474 11.86 -18.06 0.44
C LYS A 474 11.44 -18.26 1.89
N ASN A 475 11.69 -19.45 2.41
CA ASN A 475 11.36 -19.81 3.80
C ASN A 475 12.31 -19.16 4.82
N GLN A 476 13.54 -18.86 4.39
CA GLN A 476 14.56 -18.17 5.18
C GLN A 476 14.70 -16.72 4.71
N ASP A 477 15.20 -15.85 5.60
CA ASP A 477 15.35 -14.40 5.35
C ASP A 477 16.62 -14.09 4.51
N GLN A 478 16.80 -14.81 3.40
CA GLN A 478 17.92 -14.68 2.47
C GLN A 478 17.55 -13.71 1.33
N ALA A 479 17.75 -12.41 1.56
CA ALA A 479 17.35 -11.33 0.65
C ALA A 479 17.93 -11.50 -0.78
N PRO A 480 17.12 -11.33 -1.86
CA PRO A 480 15.67 -11.21 -1.85
C PRO A 480 15.00 -12.52 -1.39
N PHE A 481 14.24 -12.45 -0.30
CA PHE A 481 13.44 -13.56 0.21
C PHE A 481 11.96 -13.44 -0.16
N ALA A 482 11.55 -12.30 -0.69
CA ALA A 482 10.32 -12.15 -1.45
C ALA A 482 10.57 -11.29 -2.68
N TRP A 483 9.97 -11.64 -3.81
CA TRP A 483 10.12 -10.94 -5.07
C TRP A 483 8.75 -10.86 -5.76
N VAL A 484 8.24 -9.64 -5.94
CA VAL A 484 6.98 -9.39 -6.65
C VAL A 484 7.14 -9.78 -8.11
N VAL A 485 6.19 -10.59 -8.61
CA VAL A 485 5.99 -10.80 -10.03
C VAL A 485 5.32 -9.55 -10.58
N ASP A 486 5.99 -8.92 -11.52
CA ASP A 486 5.62 -7.60 -12.03
C ASP A 486 4.76 -7.73 -13.29
N ALA A 487 3.65 -7.00 -13.35
CA ALA A 487 2.81 -6.91 -14.54
C ALA A 487 3.44 -5.99 -15.61
N HIS A 488 4.24 -5.00 -15.20
CA HIS A 488 4.91 -4.02 -16.06
C HIS A 488 6.40 -3.90 -15.69
N PRO A 489 7.23 -4.91 -16.01
CA PRO A 489 8.64 -4.97 -15.62
C PRO A 489 9.56 -3.93 -16.30
N GLU A 490 9.03 -3.12 -17.22
CA GLU A 490 9.70 -1.94 -17.79
C GLU A 490 9.97 -0.82 -16.77
N ASP A 491 10.67 0.24 -17.21
CA ASP A 491 10.81 1.46 -16.41
C ASP A 491 9.52 2.29 -16.52
N ILE A 492 8.88 2.56 -15.38
CA ILE A 492 7.62 3.33 -15.29
C ILE A 492 7.80 4.82 -15.69
N ASP A 493 9.03 5.29 -15.94
CA ASP A 493 9.38 6.66 -16.33
C ASP A 493 8.83 7.74 -15.37
N MET A 494 8.67 7.41 -14.10
CA MET A 494 8.13 8.34 -13.10
C MET A 494 9.13 9.45 -12.75
N VAL A 495 8.65 10.70 -12.74
CA VAL A 495 9.41 11.85 -12.20
C VAL A 495 9.43 11.77 -10.68
N ASP A 496 10.63 11.79 -10.13
CA ASP A 496 10.93 11.82 -8.69
C ASP A 496 10.81 13.26 -8.17
N PHE A 497 11.65 14.16 -8.70
CA PHE A 497 11.66 15.57 -8.31
C PHE A 497 12.17 16.46 -9.45
N LYS A 498 12.12 17.79 -9.26
CA LYS A 498 12.80 18.78 -10.11
C LYS A 498 14.05 19.29 -9.40
N ARG A 499 15.18 19.21 -10.08
CA ARG A 499 16.47 19.77 -9.63
C ARG A 499 16.41 21.31 -9.58
N PRO A 500 17.32 21.99 -8.86
CA PRO A 500 17.33 23.45 -8.76
C PRO A 500 17.46 24.21 -10.09
N ASP A 501 17.99 23.57 -11.14
CA ASP A 501 18.09 24.10 -12.50
C ASP A 501 16.79 23.90 -13.33
N GLY A 502 15.78 23.25 -12.75
CA GLY A 502 14.51 22.90 -13.41
C GLY A 502 14.50 21.51 -14.08
N THR A 503 15.63 20.82 -14.16
CA THR A 503 15.74 19.49 -14.79
C THR A 503 14.92 18.46 -14.00
N GLN A 504 14.10 17.67 -14.70
CA GLN A 504 13.37 16.56 -14.07
C GLN A 504 14.34 15.41 -13.75
N GLN A 505 14.37 14.97 -12.51
CA GLN A 505 14.99 13.70 -12.12
C GLN A 505 13.92 12.62 -12.17
N LYS A 506 14.17 11.54 -12.90
CA LYS A 506 13.36 10.31 -12.86
C LYS A 506 13.77 9.42 -11.69
N ILE A 507 12.87 8.59 -11.19
CA ILE A 507 13.24 7.51 -10.27
C ILE A 507 14.17 6.51 -11.00
N THR A 508 14.92 5.70 -10.27
CA THR A 508 15.70 4.59 -10.88
C THR A 508 14.85 3.32 -10.97
N MET A 509 15.27 2.31 -11.75
CA MET A 509 14.70 0.95 -11.65
C MET A 509 14.77 0.36 -10.23
N GLY A 510 15.65 0.89 -9.37
CA GLY A 510 15.77 0.46 -7.98
C GLY A 510 14.82 1.16 -7.01
N ASP A 511 14.10 2.20 -7.42
CA ASP A 511 13.10 2.86 -6.57
C ASP A 511 11.90 1.93 -6.35
N TYR A 512 11.25 2.07 -5.19
CA TYR A 512 10.12 1.24 -4.82
C TYR A 512 8.84 1.54 -5.61
N ARG A 513 8.73 2.78 -6.14
CA ARG A 513 7.63 3.25 -6.98
C ARG A 513 7.64 2.66 -8.39
N GLN A 514 8.71 1.97 -8.79
CA GLN A 514 8.70 1.14 -10.01
C GLN A 514 7.67 0.02 -9.95
N LEU A 515 7.28 -0.45 -8.76
CA LEU A 515 6.23 -1.46 -8.60
C LEU A 515 4.81 -0.85 -8.48
N SER A 516 4.59 0.40 -8.87
CA SER A 516 3.31 1.08 -8.59
C SER A 516 2.11 0.46 -9.31
N ASP A 517 2.36 -0.15 -10.46
CA ASP A 517 1.41 -0.82 -11.36
C ASP A 517 1.64 -2.34 -11.46
N ALA A 518 2.50 -2.91 -10.62
CA ALA A 518 2.87 -4.32 -10.65
C ALA A 518 1.73 -5.33 -10.34
N LEU A 519 0.57 -4.87 -9.88
CA LEU A 519 -0.55 -5.76 -9.52
C LEU A 519 -1.26 -6.31 -10.75
N LEU A 520 -1.71 -7.57 -10.67
CA LEU A 520 -2.52 -8.22 -11.71
C LEU A 520 -4.00 -7.90 -11.52
N HIS A 521 -4.72 -7.67 -12.63
CA HIS A 521 -6.13 -7.26 -12.66
C HIS A 521 -7.02 -8.25 -13.44
N ALA A 522 -8.32 -8.25 -13.18
CA ALA A 522 -9.26 -9.13 -13.87
C ALA A 522 -9.69 -8.60 -15.26
N GLY A 523 -9.77 -9.51 -16.24
CA GLY A 523 -10.42 -9.25 -17.52
C GLY A 523 -9.57 -8.48 -18.55
N ALA A 524 -10.23 -8.02 -19.61
CA ALA A 524 -9.59 -7.49 -20.81
C ALA A 524 -9.37 -5.98 -20.77
N ASN A 525 -8.20 -5.53 -21.23
CA ASN A 525 -7.85 -4.12 -21.41
C ASN A 525 -7.91 -3.30 -20.09
N SER A 526 -7.72 -3.96 -18.94
CA SER A 526 -7.61 -3.32 -17.62
C SER A 526 -6.53 -2.25 -17.57
N GLY A 527 -5.43 -2.47 -18.29
CA GLY A 527 -4.18 -1.73 -18.14
C GLY A 527 -3.08 -2.57 -17.50
N SER A 528 -3.39 -3.79 -17.05
CA SER A 528 -2.45 -4.78 -16.48
C SER A 528 -2.76 -6.18 -17.01
N GLU A 529 -1.90 -7.15 -16.71
CA GLU A 529 -2.10 -8.56 -17.04
C GLU A 529 -3.11 -9.25 -16.11
N TYR A 530 -3.81 -10.26 -16.66
CA TYR A 530 -4.82 -11.07 -15.96
C TYR A 530 -4.37 -12.53 -15.75
N GLU A 531 -3.17 -12.88 -16.19
CA GLU A 531 -2.58 -14.20 -16.01
C GLU A 531 -1.05 -14.13 -15.97
N TYR A 532 -0.41 -15.09 -15.30
CA TYR A 532 1.04 -15.23 -15.26
C TYR A 532 1.44 -16.68 -15.46
N VAL A 533 2.44 -16.92 -16.32
CA VAL A 533 2.98 -18.25 -16.60
C VAL A 533 4.45 -18.28 -16.19
N ASP A 534 4.81 -19.13 -15.24
CA ASP A 534 6.20 -19.53 -15.05
C ASP A 534 6.41 -20.89 -15.73
N GLU A 535 6.94 -20.83 -16.96
CA GLU A 535 7.23 -22.03 -17.76
C GLU A 535 8.27 -22.94 -17.13
N ALA A 536 9.21 -22.39 -16.35
CA ALA A 536 10.29 -23.14 -15.72
C ALA A 536 9.76 -23.87 -14.48
N ASN A 537 9.03 -23.15 -13.62
CA ASN A 537 8.33 -23.71 -12.46
C ASN A 537 7.00 -24.38 -12.81
N ARG A 538 6.68 -24.60 -14.09
CA ARG A 538 5.53 -25.40 -14.56
C ARG A 538 4.17 -24.94 -13.99
N LEU A 539 4.00 -23.65 -13.74
CA LEU A 539 2.81 -23.06 -13.12
C LEU A 539 2.14 -22.01 -14.02
N HIS A 540 0.81 -21.94 -13.93
CA HIS A 540 -0.01 -20.93 -14.58
C HIS A 540 -1.04 -20.41 -13.59
N PHE A 541 -0.97 -19.10 -13.33
CA PHE A 541 -1.82 -18.34 -12.44
C PHE A 541 -2.82 -17.50 -13.24
N TYR A 542 -4.03 -17.33 -12.72
CA TYR A 542 -5.10 -16.58 -13.36
C TYR A 542 -5.80 -15.65 -12.37
N VAL A 543 -6.07 -14.42 -12.77
CA VAL A 543 -6.98 -13.49 -12.13
C VAL A 543 -8.31 -13.55 -12.89
N LEU A 544 -9.26 -14.31 -12.34
CA LEU A 544 -10.45 -14.72 -13.08
C LEU A 544 -11.59 -13.73 -12.99
N ASP A 545 -11.82 -13.14 -11.81
CA ASP A 545 -12.95 -12.27 -11.54
C ASP A 545 -12.73 -11.48 -10.23
N LEU A 546 -13.49 -10.41 -10.03
CA LEU A 546 -13.49 -9.61 -8.80
C LEU A 546 -14.90 -9.41 -8.23
N GLU A 547 -14.99 -9.37 -6.92
CA GLU A 547 -16.21 -9.08 -6.18
C GLU A 547 -15.92 -7.99 -5.15
N ARG A 548 -16.74 -6.93 -5.12
CA ARG A 548 -16.81 -6.01 -3.98
C ARG A 548 -18.13 -6.22 -3.27
N THR A 549 -18.06 -6.52 -1.97
CA THR A 549 -19.25 -6.61 -1.12
C THR A 549 -19.99 -5.27 -1.05
N PRO A 550 -21.27 -5.23 -0.65
CA PRO A 550 -21.99 -3.96 -0.46
C PRO A 550 -21.35 -3.00 0.56
N SER A 551 -20.52 -3.51 1.48
CA SER A 551 -19.73 -2.69 2.41
C SER A 551 -18.39 -2.20 1.83
N GLY A 552 -18.01 -2.65 0.63
CA GLY A 552 -16.82 -2.19 -0.11
C GLY A 552 -15.64 -3.16 -0.13
N VAL A 553 -15.64 -4.21 0.71
CA VAL A 553 -14.53 -5.18 0.81
C VAL A 553 -14.33 -5.92 -0.50
N LEU A 554 -13.11 -5.83 -1.06
CA LEU A 554 -12.68 -6.51 -2.28
C LEU A 554 -12.32 -7.98 -2.03
N SER A 555 -12.59 -8.81 -3.02
CA SER A 555 -12.07 -10.17 -3.15
C SER A 555 -11.86 -10.50 -4.62
N TYR A 556 -10.80 -11.24 -4.96
CA TYR A 556 -10.61 -11.81 -6.29
C TYR A 556 -10.88 -13.30 -6.28
N THR A 557 -11.48 -13.79 -7.36
CA THR A 557 -11.43 -15.21 -7.70
C THR A 557 -10.17 -15.43 -8.54
N ILE A 558 -9.27 -16.26 -8.05
CA ILE A 558 -8.03 -16.65 -8.71
C ILE A 558 -8.04 -18.14 -9.03
N ALA A 559 -7.15 -18.56 -9.94
CA ALA A 559 -6.83 -19.96 -10.12
C ALA A 559 -5.33 -20.20 -10.30
N VAL A 560 -4.90 -21.42 -9.99
CA VAL A 560 -3.57 -21.92 -10.28
C VAL A 560 -3.66 -23.36 -10.79
N LYS A 561 -2.86 -23.68 -11.82
CA LYS A 561 -2.72 -25.05 -12.35
C LYS A 561 -1.27 -25.37 -12.69
N SER A 562 -0.99 -26.67 -12.79
CA SER A 562 0.25 -27.15 -13.39
C SER A 562 0.20 -27.07 -14.92
N LEU A 563 1.35 -26.87 -15.56
CA LEU A 563 1.55 -27.05 -17.00
C LEU A 563 1.72 -28.53 -17.40
N ASP A 564 1.89 -29.43 -16.44
CA ASP A 564 2.21 -30.86 -16.69
C ASP A 564 1.03 -31.81 -16.46
N GLY A 565 -0.14 -31.31 -16.04
CA GLY A 565 -1.32 -32.12 -15.80
C GLY A 565 -2.51 -31.32 -15.29
N ALA A 566 -3.70 -31.90 -15.47
CA ALA A 566 -4.98 -31.25 -15.21
C ALA A 566 -5.87 -32.00 -14.17
N GLY A 567 -5.28 -32.97 -13.46
CA GLY A 567 -6.00 -33.83 -12.51
C GLY A 567 -6.94 -34.87 -13.17
N PRO A 568 -7.64 -35.70 -12.37
CA PRO A 568 -8.50 -36.78 -12.84
C PRO A 568 -9.93 -36.33 -13.21
N GLN A 569 -10.30 -35.07 -12.99
CA GLN A 569 -11.65 -34.57 -13.21
C GLN A 569 -12.02 -34.65 -14.70
N ARG A 570 -13.22 -35.14 -14.99
CA ARG A 570 -13.76 -35.10 -16.36
C ARG A 570 -14.11 -33.66 -16.70
N ARG A 571 -13.42 -33.07 -17.68
CA ARG A 571 -13.69 -31.72 -18.16
C ARG A 571 -14.83 -31.70 -19.18
N GLY A 572 -15.55 -30.59 -19.22
CA GLY A 572 -16.71 -30.38 -20.09
C GLY A 572 -17.14 -28.92 -20.06
N VAL A 573 -17.70 -28.45 -21.17
CA VAL A 573 -18.28 -27.11 -21.31
C VAL A 573 -19.48 -27.19 -22.24
N ALA A 574 -20.52 -26.42 -21.94
CA ALA A 574 -21.60 -26.09 -22.87
C ALA A 574 -21.81 -24.58 -22.87
N LEU A 575 -22.32 -24.06 -24.00
CA LEU A 575 -22.75 -22.67 -24.14
C LEU A 575 -24.17 -22.68 -24.69
N ASP A 576 -25.10 -22.05 -23.99
CA ASP A 576 -26.44 -21.83 -24.52
C ASP A 576 -26.48 -20.67 -25.52
N ARG A 577 -27.56 -20.61 -26.30
CA ARG A 577 -27.71 -19.62 -27.36
C ARG A 577 -27.79 -18.21 -26.75
N GLY A 578 -26.85 -17.35 -27.11
CA GLY A 578 -26.80 -16.00 -26.54
C GLY A 578 -28.02 -15.12 -26.86
N HIS A 579 -28.40 -14.30 -25.88
CA HIS A 579 -29.54 -13.39 -25.93
C HIS A 579 -29.07 -11.93 -25.96
N ALA A 580 -29.56 -11.16 -26.94
CA ALA A 580 -29.22 -9.75 -27.09
C ALA A 580 -30.14 -8.84 -26.25
N LYS A 581 -29.54 -7.92 -25.49
CA LYS A 581 -30.22 -6.84 -24.75
C LYS A 581 -29.64 -5.48 -25.19
N GLY A 582 -30.45 -4.42 -25.18
CA GLY A 582 -30.04 -3.06 -25.56
C GLY A 582 -30.02 -2.77 -27.07
N SER A 583 -29.54 -1.58 -27.46
CA SER A 583 -29.46 -1.16 -28.87
C SER A 583 -28.03 -1.20 -29.39
N ALA A 584 -27.80 -1.96 -30.46
CA ALA A 584 -26.49 -2.10 -31.09
C ALA A 584 -25.94 -0.78 -31.67
N GLU A 585 -26.76 0.24 -31.88
CA GLU A 585 -26.32 1.57 -32.33
C GLU A 585 -25.66 2.38 -31.22
N ARG A 586 -26.03 2.11 -29.97
CA ARG A 586 -25.34 2.61 -28.77
C ARG A 586 -24.34 1.53 -28.33
N ARG A 587 -24.80 0.63 -27.45
CA ARG A 587 -24.14 -0.61 -27.02
C ARG A 587 -25.24 -1.64 -26.76
N ALA A 588 -25.16 -2.78 -27.44
CA ALA A 588 -25.92 -3.98 -27.06
C ALA A 588 -25.02 -4.90 -26.25
N VAL A 589 -25.62 -5.84 -25.53
CA VAL A 589 -24.92 -6.91 -24.82
C VAL A 589 -25.54 -8.24 -25.26
N CYS A 590 -24.69 -9.18 -25.64
CA CYS A 590 -25.06 -10.57 -25.89
C CYS A 590 -24.62 -11.40 -24.67
N SER A 591 -25.59 -11.80 -23.86
CA SER A 591 -25.37 -12.65 -22.68
C SER A 591 -25.49 -14.12 -23.08
N PHE A 592 -24.56 -14.97 -22.62
CA PHE A 592 -24.51 -16.40 -22.89
C PHE A 592 -24.35 -17.19 -21.58
N ASP A 593 -25.15 -18.22 -21.33
CA ASP A 593 -24.93 -19.11 -20.20
C ASP A 593 -23.83 -20.13 -20.53
N LEU A 594 -22.76 -20.12 -19.75
CA LEU A 594 -21.65 -21.09 -19.83
C LEU A 594 -21.78 -22.10 -18.69
N ALA A 595 -22.11 -23.35 -19.04
CA ALA A 595 -22.25 -24.45 -18.09
C ALA A 595 -20.98 -25.31 -18.02
N ASN A 596 -20.48 -25.57 -16.80
CA ASN A 596 -19.47 -26.60 -16.57
C ASN A 596 -20.14 -27.98 -16.51
N THR A 597 -20.18 -28.66 -17.66
CA THR A 597 -20.72 -30.03 -17.79
C THR A 597 -19.74 -31.12 -17.36
N GLY A 598 -18.55 -30.73 -16.88
CA GLY A 598 -17.58 -31.63 -16.28
C GLY A 598 -18.09 -32.26 -14.98
N ARG A 599 -17.37 -33.29 -14.52
CA ARG A 599 -17.66 -33.99 -13.26
C ARG A 599 -16.41 -34.09 -12.40
N GLY A 600 -16.55 -33.68 -11.14
CA GLY A 600 -15.55 -33.91 -10.11
C GLY A 600 -15.31 -35.39 -9.88
N VAL A 601 -14.05 -35.75 -9.63
CA VAL A 601 -13.59 -37.04 -9.14
C VAL A 601 -12.79 -36.73 -7.86
N PRO A 602 -12.81 -37.57 -6.81
CA PRO A 602 -11.94 -37.36 -5.65
C PRO A 602 -10.49 -37.14 -6.09
N PRO A 603 -9.83 -36.08 -5.62
CA PRO A 603 -8.48 -35.77 -6.05
C PRO A 603 -7.48 -36.78 -5.49
N ARG A 604 -6.29 -36.81 -6.07
CA ARG A 604 -5.18 -37.57 -5.49
C ARG A 604 -4.65 -36.83 -4.26
N PRO A 605 -4.28 -37.54 -3.17
CA PRO A 605 -3.51 -36.97 -2.08
C PRO A 605 -2.19 -36.36 -2.59
N GLY A 606 -1.66 -35.36 -1.88
CA GLY A 606 -0.36 -34.75 -2.20
C GLY A 606 -0.23 -33.29 -1.74
N HIS A 607 -1.34 -32.56 -1.58
CA HIS A 607 -1.32 -31.23 -0.97
C HIS A 607 -1.14 -31.30 0.56
N PRO A 608 -0.59 -30.24 1.20
CA PRO A 608 -0.46 -30.17 2.66
C PRO A 608 -1.79 -30.24 3.42
N GLU A 609 -2.92 -29.92 2.77
CA GLU A 609 -4.26 -29.97 3.34
C GLU A 609 -5.32 -30.51 2.35
N ASN A 610 -6.57 -30.69 2.81
CA ASN A 610 -7.67 -31.08 1.94
C ASN A 610 -8.13 -29.87 1.09
N VAL A 611 -7.99 -30.01 -0.23
CA VAL A 611 -8.33 -28.96 -1.21
C VAL A 611 -9.57 -29.28 -2.05
N ASP A 612 -10.34 -30.33 -1.69
CA ASP A 612 -11.45 -30.89 -2.48
C ASP A 612 -12.53 -29.85 -2.84
N ARG A 613 -12.68 -28.80 -2.02
CA ARG A 613 -13.63 -27.71 -2.25
C ARG A 613 -13.22 -26.76 -3.39
N TYR A 614 -11.93 -26.67 -3.69
CA TYR A 614 -11.35 -25.77 -4.69
C TYR A 614 -11.13 -26.43 -6.07
N LEU A 615 -11.12 -27.76 -6.10
CA LEU A 615 -10.90 -28.58 -7.31
C LEU A 615 -12.19 -28.92 -8.09
N ARG A 616 -13.32 -28.28 -7.73
CA ARG A 616 -14.64 -28.52 -8.32
C ARG A 616 -14.95 -27.63 -9.52
N SER A 617 -14.05 -26.74 -9.89
CA SER A 617 -14.21 -25.80 -10.99
C SER A 617 -13.30 -26.15 -12.17
N ASP A 618 -13.50 -25.44 -13.27
CA ASP A 618 -12.58 -25.39 -14.40
C ASP A 618 -12.46 -23.92 -14.85
N VAL A 619 -11.37 -23.60 -15.55
CA VAL A 619 -11.14 -22.29 -16.16
C VAL A 619 -11.39 -22.39 -17.65
N TYR A 620 -12.18 -21.46 -18.17
CA TYR A 620 -12.55 -21.39 -19.59
C TYR A 620 -11.96 -20.14 -20.22
N ARG A 621 -11.13 -20.33 -21.24
CA ARG A 621 -10.67 -19.24 -22.09
C ARG A 621 -11.73 -18.92 -23.13
N LEU A 622 -12.05 -17.63 -23.22
CA LEU A 622 -13.17 -17.10 -23.97
C LEU A 622 -12.68 -16.26 -25.15
N SER A 623 -13.33 -16.42 -26.30
CA SER A 623 -13.15 -15.54 -27.45
C SER A 623 -14.48 -15.25 -28.14
N ALA A 624 -14.68 -13.98 -28.52
CA ALA A 624 -15.87 -13.53 -29.21
C ALA A 624 -15.50 -12.96 -30.59
N LYS A 625 -16.31 -13.25 -31.61
CA LYS A 625 -16.19 -12.67 -32.95
C LYS A 625 -17.55 -12.15 -33.43
N ALA A 626 -17.57 -10.94 -33.96
CA ALA A 626 -18.72 -10.41 -34.70
C ALA A 626 -18.69 -10.90 -36.16
N SER A 627 -19.84 -10.88 -36.82
CA SER A 627 -19.99 -11.16 -38.26
C SER A 627 -21.17 -10.37 -38.82
N GLY A 628 -21.02 -9.91 -40.07
CA GLY A 628 -21.83 -8.86 -40.69
C GLY A 628 -21.02 -7.57 -40.80
N ASP A 629 -21.15 -6.85 -41.91
CA ASP A 629 -20.34 -5.67 -42.18
C ASP A 629 -20.67 -4.54 -41.21
N GLY A 630 -19.64 -3.85 -40.72
CA GLY A 630 -19.77 -2.78 -39.72
C GLY A 630 -20.16 -3.25 -38.31
N TRP A 631 -20.16 -4.55 -38.01
CA TRP A 631 -20.35 -5.06 -36.65
C TRP A 631 -19.03 -5.25 -35.89
N SER A 632 -19.06 -5.08 -34.57
CA SER A 632 -17.92 -5.29 -33.68
C SER A 632 -18.39 -5.88 -32.36
N ALA A 633 -17.55 -6.73 -31.77
CA ALA A 633 -17.78 -7.37 -30.49
C ALA A 633 -16.54 -7.20 -29.60
N TRP A 634 -16.78 -6.91 -28.33
CA TRP A 634 -15.76 -6.86 -27.29
C TRP A 634 -16.18 -7.74 -26.12
N LEU A 635 -15.22 -8.47 -25.57
CA LEU A 635 -15.44 -9.42 -24.50
C LEU A 635 -14.75 -8.86 -23.25
N PRO A 636 -15.50 -8.47 -22.20
CA PRO A 636 -14.95 -7.80 -21.03
C PRO A 636 -14.01 -8.66 -20.20
N ASN A 637 -14.23 -9.98 -20.20
CA ASN A 637 -13.38 -10.93 -19.50
C ASN A 637 -12.95 -12.06 -20.45
N ARG A 638 -11.64 -12.29 -20.59
CA ARG A 638 -11.11 -13.39 -21.43
C ARG A 638 -11.19 -14.75 -20.75
N LEU A 639 -11.51 -14.78 -19.46
CA LEU A 639 -11.62 -15.98 -18.65
C LEU A 639 -13.01 -16.05 -18.01
N ALA A 640 -13.46 -17.26 -17.73
CA ALA A 640 -14.60 -17.53 -16.86
C ALA A 640 -14.33 -18.81 -16.06
N THR A 641 -14.98 -18.94 -14.91
CA THR A 641 -14.95 -20.16 -14.12
C THR A 641 -16.36 -20.53 -13.67
N ALA A 642 -16.66 -21.82 -13.70
CA ALA A 642 -17.89 -22.37 -13.15
C ALA A 642 -17.58 -23.68 -12.42
N ARG A 643 -18.31 -23.94 -11.33
CA ARG A 643 -18.26 -25.23 -10.63
C ARG A 643 -18.96 -26.31 -11.48
N SER A 644 -18.50 -27.54 -11.39
CA SER A 644 -19.12 -28.72 -11.99
C SER A 644 -20.63 -28.76 -11.69
N GLY A 645 -21.45 -28.84 -12.74
CA GLY A 645 -22.91 -28.80 -12.64
C GLY A 645 -23.51 -27.42 -12.37
N GLN A 646 -22.76 -26.33 -12.54
CA GLN A 646 -23.22 -24.94 -12.43
C GLN A 646 -22.92 -24.17 -13.72
N SER A 647 -23.60 -23.03 -13.88
CA SER A 647 -23.42 -22.11 -15.00
C SER A 647 -22.99 -20.72 -14.53
N VAL A 648 -22.42 -19.93 -15.43
CA VAL A 648 -22.09 -18.50 -15.26
C VAL A 648 -22.51 -17.73 -16.51
N GLU A 649 -23.06 -16.53 -16.35
CA GLU A 649 -23.41 -15.64 -17.47
C GLU A 649 -22.12 -15.01 -18.02
N VAL A 650 -21.93 -15.08 -19.34
CA VAL A 650 -20.81 -14.46 -20.06
C VAL A 650 -21.36 -13.40 -21.00
N ASP A 651 -21.06 -12.14 -20.69
CA ASP A 651 -21.47 -10.99 -21.49
C ASP A 651 -20.46 -10.64 -22.59
N VAL A 652 -20.96 -10.35 -23.78
CA VAL A 652 -20.19 -9.78 -24.89
C VAL A 652 -20.82 -8.44 -25.27
N ALA A 653 -20.07 -7.34 -25.16
CA ALA A 653 -20.50 -6.04 -25.64
C ALA A 653 -20.47 -6.00 -27.17
N VAL A 654 -21.50 -5.40 -27.78
CA VAL A 654 -21.69 -5.38 -29.24
C VAL A 654 -22.01 -3.97 -29.72
N SER A 655 -21.38 -3.57 -30.82
CA SER A 655 -21.64 -2.32 -31.53
C SER A 655 -21.81 -2.56 -33.04
N ALA A 656 -22.78 -1.86 -33.62
CA ALA A 656 -22.94 -1.68 -35.06
C ALA A 656 -22.52 -0.26 -35.45
N ARG A 657 -21.79 -0.08 -36.57
CA ARG A 657 -21.56 1.23 -37.19
C ARG A 657 -22.85 1.77 -37.84
N ARG A 658 -22.86 3.05 -38.25
CA ARG A 658 -24.00 3.67 -38.94
C ARG A 658 -24.30 3.05 -40.31
N ASP A 659 -23.28 2.53 -40.98
CA ASP A 659 -23.33 1.82 -42.27
C ASP A 659 -23.50 0.30 -42.13
N ALA A 660 -23.57 -0.22 -40.90
CA ALA A 660 -23.54 -1.66 -40.66
C ALA A 660 -24.80 -2.40 -41.14
N ASP A 661 -24.60 -3.67 -41.47
CA ASP A 661 -25.65 -4.64 -41.82
C ASP A 661 -26.80 -4.62 -40.82
N ARG A 662 -28.03 -4.79 -41.31
CA ARG A 662 -29.22 -4.82 -40.44
C ARG A 662 -29.19 -5.96 -39.42
N ASN A 663 -28.59 -7.09 -39.76
CA ASN A 663 -28.53 -8.30 -38.94
C ASN A 663 -27.07 -8.66 -38.65
N GLY A 664 -26.64 -8.49 -37.39
CA GLY A 664 -25.35 -8.95 -36.88
C GLY A 664 -25.43 -10.33 -36.25
N LYS A 665 -24.29 -11.01 -36.19
CA LYS A 665 -24.09 -12.24 -35.40
C LYS A 665 -22.88 -12.08 -34.52
N VAL A 666 -22.95 -12.57 -33.28
CA VAL A 666 -21.81 -12.69 -32.38
C VAL A 666 -21.66 -14.15 -31.99
N VAL A 667 -20.47 -14.70 -32.26
CA VAL A 667 -20.10 -16.07 -31.91
C VAL A 667 -19.19 -16.02 -30.69
N LEU A 668 -19.65 -16.59 -29.58
CA LEU A 668 -18.81 -16.85 -28.40
C LEU A 668 -18.24 -18.28 -28.52
N THR A 669 -16.94 -18.42 -28.23
CA THR A 669 -16.26 -19.70 -28.09
C THR A 669 -15.67 -19.79 -26.69
N ALA A 670 -15.97 -20.88 -25.97
CA ALA A 670 -15.38 -21.20 -24.67
C ALA A 670 -14.59 -22.50 -24.76
N ARG A 671 -13.35 -22.50 -24.27
CA ARG A 671 -12.43 -23.66 -24.28
C ARG A 671 -11.87 -23.89 -22.87
N SER A 672 -11.90 -25.12 -22.39
CA SER A 672 -11.29 -25.48 -21.11
C SER A 672 -9.76 -25.33 -21.16
N GLU A 673 -9.18 -24.69 -20.15
CA GLU A 673 -7.73 -24.60 -19.93
C GLU A 673 -7.15 -25.87 -19.29
N SER A 674 -8.02 -26.75 -18.77
CA SER A 674 -7.69 -28.06 -18.22
C SER A 674 -7.79 -29.19 -19.26
N ASP A 675 -8.69 -29.08 -20.24
CA ASP A 675 -8.77 -29.95 -21.42
C ASP A 675 -9.11 -29.13 -22.68
N PRO A 676 -8.09 -28.67 -23.42
CA PRO A 676 -8.23 -28.02 -24.73
C PRO A 676 -9.20 -28.65 -25.73
N GLY A 677 -9.46 -29.97 -25.64
CA GLY A 677 -10.41 -30.68 -26.50
C GLY A 677 -11.87 -30.39 -26.14
N LYS A 678 -12.16 -29.83 -24.96
CA LYS A 678 -13.50 -29.37 -24.56
C LYS A 678 -13.68 -27.92 -24.96
N THR A 679 -14.30 -27.73 -26.12
CA THR A 679 -14.67 -26.43 -26.66
C THR A 679 -16.16 -26.39 -26.99
N ALA A 680 -16.86 -25.36 -26.55
CA ALA A 680 -18.24 -25.05 -26.93
C ALA A 680 -18.29 -23.75 -27.76
N LYS A 681 -19.32 -23.61 -28.59
CA LYS A 681 -19.61 -22.40 -29.37
C LYS A 681 -21.10 -22.11 -29.37
N ALA A 682 -21.47 -20.84 -29.20
CA ALA A 682 -22.84 -20.37 -29.28
C ALA A 682 -22.95 -19.08 -30.09
N VAL A 683 -24.15 -18.80 -30.60
CA VAL A 683 -24.42 -17.64 -31.46
C VAL A 683 -25.52 -16.77 -30.89
N CYS A 684 -25.19 -15.51 -30.60
CA CYS A 684 -26.15 -14.44 -30.38
C CYS A 684 -26.49 -13.79 -31.72
N LYS A 685 -27.79 -13.59 -32.00
CA LYS A 685 -28.25 -12.80 -33.16
C LYS A 685 -28.62 -11.42 -32.67
N VAL A 686 -28.16 -10.39 -33.37
CA VAL A 686 -28.27 -8.98 -32.95
C VAL A 686 -28.82 -8.19 -34.12
N ASN A 687 -29.78 -7.30 -33.89
CA ASN A 687 -30.35 -6.48 -34.96
C ASN A 687 -30.02 -5.01 -34.74
N LYS A 688 -29.71 -4.30 -35.82
CA LYS A 688 -29.71 -2.84 -35.82
C LYS A 688 -31.16 -2.35 -35.79
N GLY A 689 -31.43 -1.28 -35.04
CA GLY A 689 -32.76 -0.68 -34.97
C GLY A 689 -33.25 -0.23 -36.35
N LYS A 690 -34.57 -0.16 -36.56
CA LYS A 690 -35.09 0.60 -37.70
C LYS A 690 -34.91 2.08 -37.39
N HIS A 691 -34.26 2.81 -38.29
CA HIS A 691 -34.45 4.25 -38.36
C HIS A 691 -35.94 4.52 -38.66
N HIS A 692 -36.55 5.38 -37.84
CA HIS A 692 -37.83 6.02 -38.10
C HIS A 692 -37.55 7.51 -38.28
#